data_AF-A0A3Q8W3G9-F1
#
_entry.id   AF-A0A3Q8W3G9-F1
#
_cell.length_a   1.000
_cell.length_b   1.000
_cell.length_c   1.000
_cell.angle_alpha   90.00
_cell.angle_beta   90.00
_cell.angle_gamma   90.00
#
_symmetry.space_group_name_H-M   'P 1'
#
loop_
_entity.id
_entity.type
_entity.pdbx_description
1 polymer ?
#
loop_
_entity_poly.entity_id
_entity_poly.type
_entity_poly.pdbx_seq_one_letter_code
_entity_poly.pdbx_strand_id
1 'polypeptide(L)'
;MHVPDVSVVVIVYNDAERLPAAVQSVLDQTLHGVEVVIVDDCSKDRSYAVARELEAANPGRVRAFQLPENSGGCGAPRNHGIKQATGTYVMFLDSDDVLDRNACRNMLAAAERTGSDLVSGMCVRVHLDNRWGKTTEWYPWIYSRTRTLESITEYPDLLVYDTLSTNKCYRRAFLLEQGLEFPVGIHYEDLLFSAQAYVAARRITLIPNHVYYWNVVEKAAAKSISNRRHEIANFVHRMEIHRRVDELLAAKGHTAIKTAKDAKFLKHDLVLHLRDLPLLGDAYRQEFARLANGYLAGIDPAAYENVTYLQAICAYLLGKEDWKNLLPAADAMTNKGRLSSPLAERDGRVYWCAEHLDDAEGRRILDVTGQGFHTAPLSSLALGNRLTSYEDDGRGTVTLSGTVVNPLGRIQEDAGLKASLEFRARRQIGVRSFSFPVATVRHAGNTIEWTATADIGSTVRPLGIIDAVWDVRLKLTAGADKLTTRVSVGGVDLESAARLRVRPRLTRLVSDRFEPEVTKKGNLSYVLTAEGPAAVRTQTLLGSAMHGKAAGLVKRSLRRALKARRNIGSGEQKVKVYHEVFSKLPVKKGTVVFESHMGKQYSDSPKAIYEELVRQGAPFEAIWSYAGAKPTGFPEQATLVKRWSWQYLRALAQAEYWVDNQGFPLALTKRPGTTYIQTWHGSALKRMGFHEPRTKAQGKTAQDRFQKAVDRFDHFLIRSEHDVRTLAKGFRLRDEVLLRTGYPRNDALVEAHRAEAQSGERVRGPLAAELGIDPDKRVLLYAPTFRASADGTVEGFEFPFDVEEFADRLGDRFTLLVRTHYLNSVSLPPSVAGRVVDVSRHHDITPLLALADGLITDYSSVMFDYAVLDRPMLFFAYDYEKYSTDIRGTYFDLKEKAPGPVVATADELMQAVSAFDEADAKYAEARERFLAEFGEYDRGDAARRIVEKFFTRSGK
;
A
#
# COMPACT_ATOMS: atom_id res chain seq x y z
N MET A 1 27.55 -9.56 -51.49
CA MET A 1 26.85 -8.72 -50.49
C MET A 1 26.89 -9.48 -49.18
N HIS A 2 27.44 -8.89 -48.11
CA HIS A 2 27.42 -9.49 -46.78
C HIS A 2 25.96 -9.51 -46.31
N VAL A 3 25.43 -10.67 -45.93
CA VAL A 3 24.09 -10.77 -45.34
C VAL A 3 24.10 -10.03 -44.00
N PRO A 4 23.18 -9.09 -43.73
CA PRO A 4 23.13 -8.43 -42.43
C PRO A 4 22.88 -9.43 -41.29
N ASP A 5 23.37 -9.14 -40.10
CA ASP A 5 23.06 -9.94 -38.91
C ASP A 5 21.64 -9.63 -38.42
N VAL A 6 21.28 -8.34 -38.41
CA VAL A 6 19.98 -7.85 -37.93
C VAL A 6 19.35 -6.87 -38.94
N SER A 7 18.09 -7.09 -39.29
CA SER A 7 17.24 -6.11 -39.97
C SER A 7 16.34 -5.41 -38.96
N VAL A 8 16.41 -4.08 -38.88
CA VAL A 8 15.45 -3.29 -38.10
C VAL A 8 14.38 -2.76 -39.05
N VAL A 9 13.16 -3.24 -38.89
CA VAL A 9 11.98 -2.77 -39.62
C VAL A 9 11.46 -1.51 -38.94
N VAL A 10 11.55 -0.38 -39.63
CA VAL A 10 11.06 0.92 -39.17
C VAL A 10 9.75 1.24 -39.88
N ILE A 11 8.66 1.38 -39.13
CA ILE A 11 7.36 1.74 -39.71
C ILE A 11 7.09 3.22 -39.55
N VAL A 12 6.43 3.84 -40.54
CA VAL A 12 6.12 5.28 -40.52
C VAL A 12 4.77 5.58 -41.15
N TYR A 13 4.03 6.49 -40.52
CA TYR A 13 2.84 7.12 -41.09
C TYR A 13 2.70 8.55 -40.60
N ASN A 14 2.78 9.53 -41.50
CA ASN A 14 2.69 10.96 -41.20
C ASN A 14 3.61 11.43 -40.06
N ASP A 15 4.88 10.99 -40.09
CA ASP A 15 5.87 11.31 -39.05
C ASP A 15 7.24 11.68 -39.63
N ALA A 16 7.24 12.59 -40.60
CA ALA A 16 8.47 13.04 -41.27
C ALA A 16 9.50 13.65 -40.31
N GLU A 17 9.06 14.25 -39.21
CA GLU A 17 9.93 14.96 -38.26
C GLU A 17 10.76 14.02 -37.38
N ARG A 18 10.20 12.87 -36.96
CA ARG A 18 10.88 11.95 -36.03
C ARG A 18 11.57 10.78 -36.71
N LEU A 19 11.13 10.40 -37.91
CA LEU A 19 11.73 9.30 -38.69
C LEU A 19 13.28 9.35 -38.77
N PRO A 20 13.93 10.51 -39.03
CA PRO A 20 15.39 10.57 -39.09
C PRO A 20 16.07 10.15 -37.77
N ALA A 21 15.50 10.50 -36.62
CA ALA A 21 16.06 10.14 -35.32
C ALA A 21 15.94 8.63 -35.05
N ALA A 22 14.80 8.03 -35.39
CA ALA A 22 14.59 6.59 -35.29
C ALA A 22 15.62 5.83 -36.15
N VAL A 23 15.76 6.19 -37.43
CA VAL A 23 16.72 5.58 -38.36
C VAL A 23 18.16 5.80 -37.89
N GLN A 24 18.52 6.99 -37.42
CA GLN A 24 19.86 7.26 -36.91
C GLN A 24 20.19 6.38 -35.70
N SER A 25 19.24 6.11 -34.79
CA SER A 25 19.45 5.22 -33.65
C SER A 25 19.82 3.78 -34.05
N VAL A 26 19.39 3.35 -35.25
CA VAL A 26 19.76 2.06 -35.84
C VAL A 26 21.14 2.15 -36.51
N LEU A 27 21.42 3.24 -37.23
CA LEU A 27 22.70 3.43 -37.90
C LEU A 27 23.87 3.56 -36.91
N ASP A 28 23.61 4.12 -35.73
CA ASP A 28 24.55 4.33 -34.63
C ASP A 28 24.77 3.09 -33.74
N GLN A 29 24.13 1.95 -34.07
CA GLN A 29 24.33 0.71 -33.35
C GLN A 29 25.80 0.29 -33.36
N THR A 30 26.26 -0.25 -32.23
CA THR A 30 27.63 -0.76 -32.12
C THR A 30 27.87 -2.08 -32.88
N LEU A 31 26.81 -2.71 -33.38
CA LEU A 31 26.88 -3.82 -34.33
C LEU A 31 26.89 -3.25 -35.76
N HIS A 32 27.93 -3.56 -36.54
CA HIS A 32 28.06 -3.03 -37.90
C HIS A 32 27.17 -3.74 -38.93
N GLY A 33 26.83 -5.01 -38.71
CA GLY A 33 25.98 -5.83 -39.57
C GLY A 33 24.48 -5.54 -39.43
N VAL A 34 24.08 -4.26 -39.35
CA VAL A 34 22.68 -3.86 -39.18
C VAL A 34 22.17 -3.13 -40.43
N GLU A 35 21.03 -3.58 -40.95
CA GLU A 35 20.26 -2.88 -41.99
C GLU A 35 18.97 -2.27 -41.44
N VAL A 36 18.47 -1.24 -42.12
CA VAL A 36 17.21 -0.55 -41.85
C VAL A 36 16.25 -0.80 -43.01
N VAL A 37 15.05 -1.30 -42.70
CA VAL A 37 13.95 -1.51 -43.66
C VAL A 37 12.83 -0.56 -43.29
N ILE A 38 12.75 0.58 -43.96
CA ILE A 38 11.69 1.58 -43.73
C ILE A 38 10.46 1.20 -44.54
N VAL A 39 9.30 1.14 -43.90
CA VAL A 39 8.01 0.88 -44.57
C VAL A 39 7.02 1.99 -44.23
N ASP A 40 6.70 2.79 -45.25
CA ASP A 40 5.71 3.86 -45.18
C ASP A 40 4.29 3.33 -45.45
N ASP A 41 3.36 3.62 -44.54
CA ASP A 41 1.94 3.23 -44.65
C ASP A 41 1.13 4.23 -45.51
N CYS A 42 1.66 4.54 -46.70
CA CYS A 42 1.08 5.51 -47.64
C CYS A 42 0.79 6.88 -46.98
N SER A 43 1.84 7.49 -46.42
CA SER A 43 1.76 8.81 -45.77
C SER A 43 1.27 9.90 -46.72
N LYS A 44 0.58 10.90 -46.14
CA LYS A 44 0.07 12.08 -46.84
C LYS A 44 0.97 13.31 -46.67
N ASP A 45 1.94 13.24 -45.77
CA ASP A 45 2.97 14.25 -45.57
C ASP A 45 4.27 13.89 -46.32
N ARG A 46 5.39 14.50 -45.93
CA ARG A 46 6.70 14.25 -46.54
C ARG A 46 7.42 12.99 -46.01
N SER A 47 6.78 12.12 -45.24
CA SER A 47 7.45 10.97 -44.60
C SER A 47 8.14 10.04 -45.59
N TYR A 48 7.48 9.68 -46.69
CA TYR A 48 8.09 8.81 -47.70
C TYR A 48 9.24 9.49 -48.45
N ALA A 49 9.14 10.80 -48.71
CA ALA A 49 10.24 11.56 -49.29
C ALA A 49 11.48 11.53 -48.36
N VAL A 50 11.27 11.72 -47.06
CA VAL A 50 12.34 11.60 -46.05
C VAL A 50 12.91 10.18 -46.01
N ALA A 51 12.08 9.13 -46.10
CA ALA A 51 12.55 7.75 -46.16
C ALA A 51 13.46 7.50 -47.38
N ARG A 52 13.11 8.04 -48.55
CA ARG A 52 13.93 7.97 -49.77
C ARG A 52 15.23 8.77 -49.67
N GLU A 53 15.20 9.93 -49.01
CA GLU A 53 16.40 10.72 -48.71
C GLU A 53 17.37 9.93 -47.80
N LEU A 54 16.85 9.24 -46.77
CA LEU A 54 17.63 8.40 -45.86
C LEU A 54 18.24 7.17 -46.56
N GLU A 55 17.49 6.54 -47.47
CA GLU A 55 17.99 5.45 -48.34
C GLU A 55 19.12 5.93 -49.25
N ALA A 56 18.93 7.08 -49.93
CA ALA A 56 19.95 7.65 -50.81
C ALA A 56 21.23 8.04 -50.05
N ALA A 57 21.10 8.52 -48.80
CA ALA A 57 22.23 8.88 -47.96
C ALA A 57 23.00 7.67 -47.39
N ASN A 58 22.37 6.49 -47.33
CA ASN A 58 22.93 5.29 -46.70
C ASN A 58 22.79 4.05 -47.59
N PRO A 59 23.37 4.06 -48.81
CA PRO A 59 23.18 3.01 -49.80
C PRO A 59 23.66 1.65 -49.27
N GLY A 60 22.82 0.62 -49.44
CA GLY A 60 23.11 -0.74 -48.98
C GLY A 60 22.91 -0.99 -47.48
N ARG A 61 22.61 0.05 -46.68
CA ARG A 61 22.24 -0.08 -45.26
C ARG A 61 20.81 0.30 -44.95
N VAL A 62 20.21 1.19 -45.75
CA VAL A 62 18.81 1.61 -45.60
C VAL A 62 18.08 1.28 -46.90
N ARG A 63 16.86 0.74 -46.78
CA ARG A 63 15.93 0.49 -47.89
C ARG A 63 14.55 1.04 -47.53
N ALA A 64 13.93 1.78 -48.43
CA ALA A 64 12.62 2.38 -48.19
C ALA A 64 11.56 1.79 -49.14
N PHE A 65 10.42 1.43 -48.56
CA PHE A 65 9.25 0.89 -49.24
C PHE A 65 8.02 1.73 -48.88
N GLN A 66 7.05 1.80 -49.79
CA GLN A 66 5.76 2.42 -49.55
C GLN A 66 4.66 1.42 -49.91
N LEU A 67 3.67 1.28 -49.02
CA LEU A 67 2.48 0.49 -49.28
C LEU A 67 1.58 1.20 -50.31
N PRO A 68 0.80 0.46 -51.11
CA PRO A 68 -0.04 1.03 -52.16
C PRO A 68 -1.21 1.88 -51.61
N GLU A 69 -1.62 1.63 -50.38
CA GLU A 69 -2.68 2.35 -49.68
C GLU A 69 -2.42 2.38 -48.18
N ASN A 70 -3.10 3.28 -47.45
CA ASN A 70 -2.99 3.35 -46.00
C ASN A 70 -3.77 2.20 -45.35
N SER A 71 -3.09 1.38 -44.56
CA SER A 71 -3.67 0.20 -43.91
C SER A 71 -4.49 0.50 -42.65
N GLY A 72 -4.35 1.70 -42.10
CA GLY A 72 -5.04 2.13 -40.87
C GLY A 72 -4.43 1.60 -39.57
N GLY A 73 -3.26 0.97 -39.61
CA GLY A 73 -2.59 0.41 -38.43
C GLY A 73 -1.12 0.03 -38.66
N CYS A 74 -0.46 -0.49 -37.62
CA CYS A 74 0.98 -0.81 -37.68
C CYS A 74 1.26 -2.21 -38.27
N GLY A 75 0.25 -3.09 -38.34
CA GLY A 75 0.43 -4.49 -38.71
C GLY A 75 0.90 -4.70 -40.15
N ALA A 76 0.24 -4.09 -41.14
CA ALA A 76 0.59 -4.30 -42.55
C ALA A 76 2.00 -3.79 -42.92
N PRO A 77 2.43 -2.59 -42.47
CA PRO A 77 3.81 -2.14 -42.65
C PRO A 77 4.85 -3.09 -42.01
N ARG A 78 4.61 -3.58 -40.79
CA ARG A 78 5.51 -4.55 -40.13
C ARG A 78 5.59 -5.87 -40.91
N ASN A 79 4.45 -6.40 -41.37
CA ASN A 79 4.41 -7.63 -42.18
C ASN A 79 5.17 -7.48 -43.50
N HIS A 80 5.03 -6.34 -44.18
CA HIS A 80 5.80 -6.04 -45.38
C HIS A 80 7.30 -5.98 -45.04
N GLY A 81 7.66 -5.34 -43.94
CA GLY A 81 9.04 -5.28 -43.46
C GLY A 81 9.66 -6.65 -43.17
N ILE A 82 8.93 -7.59 -42.56
CA ILE A 82 9.39 -8.98 -42.35
C ILE A 82 9.74 -9.65 -43.69
N LYS A 83 8.91 -9.45 -44.72
CA LYS A 83 9.11 -10.02 -46.06
C LYS A 83 10.34 -9.42 -46.75
N GLN A 84 10.58 -8.13 -46.57
CA GLN A 84 11.71 -7.42 -47.17
C GLN A 84 13.03 -7.55 -46.39
N ALA A 85 12.99 -7.88 -45.10
CA ALA A 85 14.17 -8.09 -44.27
C ALA A 85 15.06 -9.18 -44.87
N THR A 86 16.38 -8.95 -44.87
CA THR A 86 17.39 -9.90 -45.35
C THR A 86 18.31 -10.42 -44.26
N GLY A 87 18.28 -9.81 -43.07
CA GLY A 87 19.11 -10.17 -41.94
C GLY A 87 18.70 -11.49 -41.29
N THR A 88 19.66 -12.11 -40.60
CA THR A 88 19.43 -13.37 -39.87
C THR A 88 18.38 -13.20 -38.77
N TYR A 89 18.35 -12.02 -38.14
CA TYR A 89 17.36 -11.63 -37.15
C TYR A 89 16.60 -10.36 -37.55
N VAL A 90 15.40 -10.18 -37.00
CA VAL A 90 14.52 -9.03 -37.24
C VAL A 90 14.19 -8.34 -35.92
N MET A 91 14.20 -7.01 -35.91
CA MET A 91 13.69 -6.16 -34.83
C MET A 91 12.69 -5.14 -35.40
N PHE A 92 11.80 -4.60 -34.57
CA PHE A 92 10.83 -3.58 -34.98
C PHE A 92 11.09 -2.26 -34.25
N LEU A 93 10.89 -1.14 -34.96
CA LEU A 93 11.04 0.21 -34.43
C LEU A 93 9.93 1.12 -34.99
N ASP A 94 9.26 1.84 -34.11
CA ASP A 94 8.27 2.86 -34.51
C ASP A 94 8.98 4.19 -34.80
N SER A 95 8.44 5.00 -35.72
CA SER A 95 9.10 6.23 -36.20
C SER A 95 9.31 7.32 -35.14
N ASP A 96 8.56 7.26 -34.03
CA ASP A 96 8.63 8.20 -32.92
C ASP A 96 9.51 7.72 -31.75
N ASP A 97 10.10 6.52 -31.86
CA ASP A 97 10.91 5.87 -30.84
C ASP A 97 12.38 5.72 -31.27
N VAL A 98 13.25 5.27 -30.34
CA VAL A 98 14.67 5.03 -30.64
C VAL A 98 15.19 3.77 -29.94
N LEU A 99 16.18 3.10 -30.55
CA LEU A 99 16.87 1.98 -29.92
C LEU A 99 17.97 2.44 -28.97
N ASP A 100 18.25 1.63 -27.95
CA ASP A 100 19.48 1.82 -27.17
C ASP A 100 20.72 1.52 -28.03
N ARG A 101 21.82 2.26 -27.81
CA ARG A 101 23.07 2.19 -28.61
C ARG A 101 23.64 0.78 -28.77
N ASN A 102 23.38 -0.12 -27.81
CA ASN A 102 23.90 -1.48 -27.84
C ASN A 102 22.81 -2.55 -28.04
N ALA A 103 21.58 -2.15 -28.37
CA ALA A 103 20.43 -3.04 -28.47
C ALA A 103 20.69 -4.22 -29.43
N CYS A 104 21.04 -3.95 -30.68
CA CYS A 104 21.24 -4.99 -31.70
C CYS A 104 22.35 -5.97 -31.29
N ARG A 105 23.49 -5.46 -30.81
CA ARG A 105 24.62 -6.27 -30.36
C ARG A 105 24.26 -7.18 -29.19
N ASN A 106 23.62 -6.63 -28.15
CA ASN A 106 23.27 -7.37 -26.95
C ASN A 106 22.22 -8.45 -27.24
N MET A 107 21.24 -8.14 -28.08
CA MET A 107 20.18 -9.08 -28.48
C MET A 107 20.73 -10.20 -29.35
N LEU A 108 21.57 -9.88 -30.35
CA LEU A 108 22.23 -10.88 -31.20
C LEU A 108 23.15 -11.79 -30.39
N ALA A 109 24.03 -11.23 -29.56
CA ALA A 109 24.96 -12.02 -28.75
C ALA A 109 24.22 -12.96 -27.78
N ALA A 110 23.06 -12.53 -27.26
CA ALA A 110 22.20 -13.40 -26.47
C ALA A 110 21.59 -14.52 -27.34
N ALA A 111 21.05 -14.18 -28.51
CA ALA A 111 20.42 -15.13 -29.42
C ALA A 111 21.39 -16.23 -29.89
N GLU A 112 22.61 -15.85 -30.30
CA GLU A 112 23.65 -16.78 -30.76
C GLU A 112 24.15 -17.68 -29.63
N ARG A 113 24.42 -17.10 -28.45
CA ARG A 113 24.92 -17.84 -27.30
C ARG A 113 23.94 -18.91 -26.82
N THR A 114 22.65 -18.64 -26.91
CA THR A 114 21.61 -19.55 -26.41
C THR A 114 20.90 -20.32 -27.52
N GLY A 115 21.12 -19.97 -28.78
CA GLY A 115 20.40 -20.52 -29.92
C GLY A 115 18.91 -20.18 -29.91
N SER A 116 18.50 -19.03 -29.35
CA SER A 116 17.09 -18.68 -29.18
C SER A 116 16.40 -18.32 -30.49
N ASP A 117 15.10 -18.63 -30.56
CA ASP A 117 14.22 -18.16 -31.64
C ASP A 117 13.80 -16.71 -31.39
N LEU A 118 13.70 -16.33 -30.11
CA LEU A 118 13.32 -15.00 -29.63
C LEU A 118 14.25 -14.52 -28.51
N VAL A 119 14.69 -13.25 -28.57
CA VAL A 119 15.29 -12.55 -27.45
C VAL A 119 14.44 -11.33 -27.10
N SER A 120 14.24 -11.03 -25.82
CA SER A 120 13.56 -9.83 -25.35
C SER A 120 14.40 -9.07 -24.31
N GLY A 121 14.36 -7.74 -24.35
CA GLY A 121 15.10 -6.87 -23.45
C GLY A 121 14.25 -5.79 -22.80
N MET A 122 14.85 -5.01 -21.90
CA MET A 122 14.15 -3.97 -21.16
C MET A 122 13.75 -2.80 -22.06
N CYS A 123 12.44 -2.51 -22.09
CA CYS A 123 11.90 -1.28 -22.66
C CYS A 123 11.83 -0.17 -21.59
N VAL A 124 12.15 1.07 -21.98
CA VAL A 124 12.14 2.23 -21.10
C VAL A 124 11.23 3.31 -21.68
N ARG A 125 10.20 3.71 -20.93
CA ARG A 125 9.36 4.84 -21.31
C ARG A 125 10.04 6.16 -20.98
N VAL A 126 10.13 7.04 -21.96
CA VAL A 126 10.72 8.39 -21.85
C VAL A 126 9.61 9.43 -21.95
N HIS A 127 9.36 10.19 -20.88
CA HIS A 127 8.30 11.20 -20.87
C HIS A 127 8.83 12.55 -21.41
N LEU A 128 8.60 12.84 -22.68
CA LEU A 128 9.18 13.99 -23.39
C LEU A 128 8.66 15.35 -22.90
N ASP A 129 7.42 15.42 -22.43
CA ASP A 129 6.79 16.66 -21.93
C ASP A 129 7.06 16.91 -20.43
N ASN A 130 7.81 16.02 -19.79
CA ASN A 130 8.22 16.16 -18.40
C ASN A 130 9.53 16.96 -18.29
N ARG A 131 9.46 18.15 -17.69
CA ARG A 131 10.60 19.07 -17.50
C ARG A 131 11.82 18.49 -16.76
N TRP A 132 11.71 17.31 -16.15
CA TRP A 132 12.78 16.67 -15.39
C TRP A 132 13.33 15.40 -16.06
N GLY A 133 12.90 15.09 -17.30
CA GLY A 133 13.39 13.91 -18.02
C GLY A 133 13.02 12.60 -17.31
N LYS A 134 11.75 12.47 -16.92
CA LYS A 134 11.28 11.26 -16.22
C LYS A 134 11.35 10.06 -17.17
N THR A 135 12.01 9.00 -16.73
CA THR A 135 11.97 7.68 -17.38
C THR A 135 11.28 6.66 -16.47
N THR A 136 10.66 5.64 -17.07
CA THR A 136 10.03 4.52 -16.34
C THR A 136 10.33 3.22 -17.08
N GLU A 137 10.98 2.27 -16.42
CA GLU A 137 11.22 0.93 -16.98
C GLU A 137 9.89 0.15 -17.11
N TRP A 138 9.74 -0.57 -18.22
CA TRP A 138 8.54 -1.34 -18.53
C TRP A 138 8.63 -2.73 -17.89
N TYR A 139 7.83 -2.95 -16.84
CA TYR A 139 7.76 -4.21 -16.09
C TYR A 139 9.12 -4.80 -15.67
N PRO A 140 9.89 -4.06 -14.84
CA PRO A 140 11.31 -4.37 -14.64
C PRO A 140 11.60 -5.72 -13.97
N TRP A 141 10.63 -6.31 -13.25
CA TRP A 141 10.82 -7.60 -12.59
C TRP A 141 11.04 -8.75 -13.58
N ILE A 142 10.44 -8.67 -14.79
CA ILE A 142 10.60 -9.63 -15.88
C ILE A 142 12.06 -9.67 -16.35
N TYR A 143 12.70 -8.51 -16.42
CA TYR A 143 14.06 -8.29 -16.90
C TYR A 143 15.08 -8.12 -15.78
N SER A 144 14.80 -8.65 -14.58
CA SER A 144 15.68 -8.51 -13.40
C SER A 144 17.03 -9.25 -13.55
N ARG A 145 17.09 -10.27 -14.40
CA ARG A 145 18.30 -11.05 -14.71
C ARG A 145 18.19 -11.67 -16.08
N THR A 146 19.34 -12.01 -16.68
CA THR A 146 19.37 -12.85 -17.88
C THR A 146 18.80 -14.22 -17.58
N ARG A 147 17.87 -14.70 -18.41
CA ARG A 147 17.31 -16.05 -18.32
C ARG A 147 16.99 -16.60 -19.71
N THR A 148 17.06 -17.91 -19.86
CA THR A 148 16.65 -18.61 -21.08
C THR A 148 15.58 -19.61 -20.69
N LEU A 149 14.47 -19.58 -21.42
CA LEU A 149 13.29 -20.42 -21.25
C LEU A 149 13.24 -21.37 -22.45
N GLU A 150 13.00 -22.66 -22.22
CA GLU A 150 12.72 -23.65 -23.26
C GLU A 150 11.21 -23.66 -23.60
N SER A 151 10.37 -23.03 -22.77
CA SER A 151 8.96 -22.79 -23.07
C SER A 151 8.44 -21.56 -22.34
N ILE A 152 7.43 -20.89 -22.91
CA ILE A 152 6.71 -19.79 -22.24
C ILE A 152 6.04 -20.23 -20.94
N THR A 153 5.77 -21.53 -20.77
CA THR A 153 5.18 -22.10 -19.55
C THR A 153 6.07 -21.97 -18.31
N GLU A 154 7.39 -21.85 -18.48
CA GLU A 154 8.32 -21.62 -17.36
C GLU A 154 8.19 -20.22 -16.75
N TYR A 155 7.67 -19.26 -17.52
CA TYR A 155 7.50 -17.89 -17.04
C TYR A 155 6.28 -17.17 -17.66
N PRO A 156 5.05 -17.53 -17.25
CA PRO A 156 3.80 -17.00 -17.79
C PRO A 156 3.70 -15.47 -17.78
N ASP A 157 4.28 -14.82 -16.76
CA ASP A 157 4.31 -13.35 -16.62
C ASP A 157 4.80 -12.64 -17.88
N LEU A 158 5.71 -13.25 -18.63
CA LEU A 158 6.25 -12.67 -19.86
C LEU A 158 5.16 -12.44 -20.92
N LEU A 159 4.32 -13.45 -21.19
CA LEU A 159 3.21 -13.35 -22.14
C LEU A 159 2.12 -12.41 -21.61
N VAL A 160 1.86 -12.46 -20.30
CA VAL A 160 0.78 -11.72 -19.65
C VAL A 160 1.05 -10.20 -19.62
N TYR A 161 2.30 -9.81 -19.35
CA TYR A 161 2.66 -8.41 -19.10
C TYR A 161 3.47 -7.77 -20.24
N ASP A 162 4.45 -8.45 -20.81
CA ASP A 162 5.25 -7.86 -21.89
C ASP A 162 4.73 -8.20 -23.28
N THR A 163 3.73 -7.41 -23.67
CA THR A 163 2.98 -7.57 -24.91
C THR A 163 3.54 -6.73 -26.06
N LEU A 164 4.71 -6.11 -25.89
CA LEU A 164 5.33 -5.27 -26.90
C LEU A 164 5.99 -6.16 -27.97
N SER A 165 5.92 -5.77 -29.24
CA SER A 165 6.67 -6.46 -30.30
C SER A 165 8.07 -5.86 -30.52
N THR A 166 8.30 -4.62 -30.07
CA THR A 166 9.45 -3.77 -30.43
C THR A 166 10.69 -3.98 -29.56
N ASN A 167 10.55 -4.43 -28.32
CA ASN A 167 11.68 -4.74 -27.42
C ASN A 167 12.26 -6.15 -27.63
N LYS A 168 12.11 -6.69 -28.85
CA LYS A 168 12.40 -8.08 -29.19
C LYS A 168 13.24 -8.20 -30.46
N CYS A 169 14.00 -9.28 -30.52
CA CYS A 169 14.79 -9.69 -31.65
C CYS A 169 14.42 -11.13 -32.01
N TYR A 170 13.94 -11.33 -33.22
CA TYR A 170 13.35 -12.58 -33.69
C TYR A 170 14.26 -13.20 -34.73
N ARG A 171 14.50 -14.51 -34.67
CA ARG A 171 15.16 -15.20 -35.78
C ARG A 171 14.25 -15.13 -37.01
N ARG A 172 14.77 -14.63 -38.13
CA ARG A 172 13.95 -14.42 -39.33
C ARG A 172 13.35 -15.73 -39.85
N ALA A 173 14.13 -16.79 -39.89
CA ALA A 173 13.67 -18.11 -40.30
C ALA A 173 12.49 -18.59 -39.43
N PHE A 174 12.56 -18.39 -38.11
CA PHE A 174 11.48 -18.69 -37.18
C PHE A 174 10.19 -17.92 -37.50
N LEU A 175 10.28 -16.61 -37.78
CA LEU A 175 9.11 -15.81 -38.18
C LEU A 175 8.42 -16.38 -39.43
N LEU A 176 9.21 -16.76 -40.43
CA LEU A 176 8.70 -17.25 -41.71
C LEU A 176 8.16 -18.68 -41.62
N GLU A 177 8.90 -19.58 -40.98
CA GLU A 177 8.52 -21.00 -40.81
C GLU A 177 7.23 -21.16 -39.99
N GLN A 178 7.03 -20.30 -38.98
CA GLN A 178 5.83 -20.31 -38.14
C GLN A 178 4.70 -19.45 -38.70
N GLY A 179 4.90 -18.75 -39.82
CA GLY A 179 3.89 -17.87 -40.43
C GLY A 179 3.45 -16.74 -39.50
N LEU A 180 4.38 -16.18 -38.71
CA LEU A 180 4.07 -15.14 -37.73
C LEU A 180 3.88 -13.78 -38.44
N GLU A 181 2.64 -13.32 -38.49
CA GLU A 181 2.24 -12.04 -39.06
C GLU A 181 1.38 -11.24 -38.05
N PHE A 182 1.54 -9.92 -38.05
CA PHE A 182 0.68 -9.01 -37.30
C PHE A 182 -0.73 -9.01 -37.91
N PRO A 183 -1.82 -9.08 -37.10
CA PRO A 183 -3.16 -8.97 -37.63
C PRO A 183 -3.40 -7.57 -38.25
N VAL A 184 -4.09 -7.54 -39.40
CA VAL A 184 -4.42 -6.31 -40.14
C VAL A 184 -5.88 -5.92 -39.88
N GLY A 185 -6.16 -4.62 -39.82
CA GLY A 185 -7.52 -4.10 -39.62
C GLY A 185 -8.03 -4.13 -38.18
N ILE A 186 -7.19 -4.48 -37.21
CA ILE A 186 -7.52 -4.50 -35.77
C ILE A 186 -6.45 -3.74 -34.97
N HIS A 187 -6.88 -3.02 -33.93
CA HIS A 187 -5.95 -2.36 -33.00
C HIS A 187 -5.42 -3.36 -31.96
N TYR A 188 -4.26 -3.05 -31.35
CA TYR A 188 -3.59 -3.92 -30.38
C TYR A 188 -3.01 -5.20 -31.00
N GLU A 189 -2.62 -5.12 -32.25
CA GLU A 189 -2.00 -6.19 -33.04
C GLU A 189 -0.77 -6.80 -32.38
N ASP A 190 0.00 -5.99 -31.64
CA ASP A 190 1.18 -6.42 -30.88
C ASP A 190 0.87 -7.50 -29.83
N LEU A 191 -0.32 -7.42 -29.21
CA LEU A 191 -0.72 -8.35 -28.16
C LEU A 191 -0.89 -9.77 -28.71
N LEU A 192 -1.54 -9.90 -29.87
CA LEU A 192 -1.72 -11.20 -30.52
C LEU A 192 -0.39 -11.70 -31.12
N PHE A 193 0.33 -10.84 -31.84
CA PHE A 193 1.61 -11.22 -32.45
C PHE A 193 2.62 -11.71 -31.41
N SER A 194 2.78 -10.98 -30.30
CA SER A 194 3.69 -11.37 -29.23
C SER A 194 3.27 -12.69 -28.58
N ALA A 195 1.97 -12.89 -28.35
CA ALA A 195 1.46 -14.16 -27.82
C ALA A 195 1.74 -15.33 -28.76
N GLN A 196 1.49 -15.17 -30.07
CA GLN A 196 1.80 -16.17 -31.09
C GLN A 196 3.31 -16.48 -31.12
N ALA A 197 4.17 -15.46 -31.09
CA ALA A 197 5.61 -15.63 -31.08
C ALA A 197 6.10 -16.36 -29.83
N TYR A 198 5.61 -16.01 -28.63
CA TYR A 198 6.00 -16.71 -27.40
C TYR A 198 5.55 -18.17 -27.37
N VAL A 199 4.34 -18.46 -27.87
CA VAL A 199 3.78 -19.81 -27.90
C VAL A 199 4.46 -20.68 -28.96
N ALA A 200 4.91 -20.09 -30.08
CA ALA A 200 5.59 -20.81 -31.15
C ALA A 200 7.10 -21.01 -30.89
N ALA A 201 7.74 -20.13 -30.11
CA ALA A 201 9.19 -20.19 -29.88
C ALA A 201 9.59 -21.44 -29.07
N ARG A 202 10.62 -22.15 -29.53
CA ARG A 202 11.21 -23.27 -28.79
C ARG A 202 12.16 -22.80 -27.70
N ARG A 203 12.69 -21.59 -27.85
CA ARG A 203 13.60 -21.01 -26.87
C ARG A 203 13.53 -19.49 -26.87
N ILE A 204 13.37 -18.93 -25.68
CA ILE A 204 13.22 -17.50 -25.42
C ILE A 204 14.31 -17.04 -24.46
N THR A 205 15.08 -16.01 -24.80
CA THR A 205 16.06 -15.41 -23.88
C THR A 205 15.63 -14.02 -23.46
N LEU A 206 15.65 -13.73 -22.15
CA LEU A 206 15.45 -12.39 -21.60
C LEU A 206 16.78 -11.81 -21.16
N ILE A 207 17.00 -10.52 -21.41
CA ILE A 207 18.19 -9.78 -20.96
C ILE A 207 17.81 -8.52 -20.17
N PRO A 208 18.57 -8.16 -19.12
CA PRO A 208 18.30 -6.97 -18.32
C PRO A 208 18.66 -5.66 -19.03
N ASN A 209 19.39 -5.75 -20.14
CA ASN A 209 19.85 -4.60 -20.91
C ASN A 209 18.67 -3.78 -21.43
N HIS A 210 18.82 -2.46 -21.38
CA HIS A 210 17.94 -1.54 -22.09
C HIS A 210 18.13 -1.75 -23.60
N VAL A 211 17.02 -1.88 -24.33
CA VAL A 211 17.05 -2.13 -25.78
C VAL A 211 16.17 -1.16 -26.57
N TYR A 212 15.14 -0.61 -25.94
CA TYR A 212 14.14 0.20 -26.61
C TYR A 212 13.72 1.38 -25.73
N TYR A 213 13.75 2.60 -26.28
CA TYR A 213 13.24 3.80 -25.63
C TYR A 213 11.91 4.21 -26.27
N TRP A 214 10.83 3.99 -25.51
CA TRP A 214 9.48 4.35 -25.92
C TRP A 214 9.15 5.79 -25.50
N ASN A 215 9.09 6.69 -26.47
CA ASN A 215 8.81 8.10 -26.27
C ASN A 215 7.33 8.35 -26.05
N VAL A 216 6.98 9.01 -24.94
CA VAL A 216 5.59 9.28 -24.55
C VAL A 216 5.38 10.78 -24.32
N VAL A 217 4.34 11.33 -24.94
CA VAL A 217 3.88 12.72 -24.74
C VAL A 217 2.53 12.69 -24.02
N GLU A 218 2.47 13.07 -22.75
CA GLU A 218 1.23 13.00 -21.95
C GLU A 218 0.19 14.06 -22.37
N LYS A 219 0.63 15.20 -22.92
CA LYS A 219 -0.23 16.32 -23.35
C LYS A 219 -0.35 16.47 -24.87
N ALA A 220 -0.36 15.37 -25.62
CA ALA A 220 -0.60 15.44 -27.05
C ALA A 220 -2.00 16.00 -27.36
N ALA A 221 -2.11 16.86 -28.39
CA ALA A 221 -3.38 17.44 -28.83
C ALA A 221 -4.38 16.36 -29.31
N ALA A 222 -3.86 15.25 -29.85
CA ALA A 222 -4.61 14.02 -30.10
C ALA A 222 -4.13 12.94 -29.11
N LYS A 223 -5.04 12.35 -28.34
CA LYS A 223 -4.73 11.18 -27.51
C LYS A 223 -4.43 10.00 -28.43
N SER A 224 -3.44 9.16 -28.07
CA SER A 224 -3.21 7.89 -28.77
C SER A 224 -4.50 7.08 -28.87
N ILE A 225 -4.62 6.25 -29.91
CA ILE A 225 -5.81 5.42 -30.18
C ILE A 225 -6.22 4.63 -28.91
N SER A 226 -5.24 4.03 -28.23
CA SER A 226 -5.39 3.30 -26.96
C SER A 226 -5.88 4.12 -25.76
N ASN A 227 -5.82 5.46 -25.85
CA ASN A 227 -6.26 6.40 -24.81
C ASN A 227 -7.61 7.07 -25.13
N ARG A 228 -8.22 6.78 -26.29
CA ARG A 228 -9.58 7.20 -26.66
C ARG A 228 -10.64 6.19 -26.16
N ARG A 229 -10.65 5.94 -24.85
CA ARG A 229 -11.47 4.88 -24.21
C ARG A 229 -12.98 5.06 -24.27
N HIS A 230 -13.44 6.26 -24.59
CA HIS A 230 -14.85 6.57 -24.81
C HIS A 230 -15.37 6.05 -26.15
N GLU A 231 -14.48 5.74 -27.11
CA GLU A 231 -14.85 5.10 -28.37
C GLU A 231 -15.01 3.60 -28.12
N ILE A 232 -16.25 3.08 -28.20
CA ILE A 232 -16.57 1.68 -27.92
C ILE A 232 -15.82 0.70 -28.86
N ALA A 233 -15.49 1.12 -30.07
CA ALA A 233 -14.70 0.34 -31.03
C ALA A 233 -13.33 -0.10 -30.47
N ASN A 234 -12.70 0.72 -29.62
CA ASN A 234 -11.44 0.34 -28.96
C ASN A 234 -11.62 -0.82 -27.99
N PHE A 235 -12.79 -0.91 -27.34
CA PHE A 235 -13.11 -2.03 -26.46
C PHE A 235 -13.41 -3.29 -27.28
N VAL A 236 -14.16 -3.17 -28.39
CA VAL A 236 -14.46 -4.28 -29.31
C VAL A 236 -13.17 -4.92 -29.83
N HIS A 237 -12.25 -4.13 -30.38
CA HIS A 237 -10.98 -4.65 -30.91
C HIS A 237 -10.15 -5.34 -29.82
N ARG A 238 -10.14 -4.78 -28.59
CA ARG A 238 -9.44 -5.40 -27.47
C ARG A 238 -10.06 -6.74 -27.06
N MET A 239 -11.40 -6.86 -27.02
CA MET A 239 -12.08 -8.13 -26.71
C MET A 239 -11.76 -9.19 -27.77
N GLU A 240 -11.79 -8.81 -29.04
CA GLU A 240 -11.50 -9.72 -30.14
C GLU A 240 -10.06 -10.25 -30.08
N ILE A 241 -9.07 -9.39 -29.80
CA ILE A 241 -7.68 -9.84 -29.60
C ILE A 241 -7.58 -10.82 -28.43
N HIS A 242 -8.24 -10.53 -27.31
CA HIS A 242 -8.24 -11.44 -26.17
C HIS A 242 -8.86 -12.80 -26.48
N ARG A 243 -9.98 -12.83 -27.23
CA ARG A 243 -10.58 -14.10 -27.72
C ARG A 243 -9.59 -14.92 -28.55
N ARG A 244 -8.88 -14.28 -29.49
CA ARG A 244 -7.90 -14.98 -30.33
C ARG A 244 -6.71 -15.51 -29.53
N VAL A 245 -6.26 -14.77 -28.52
CA VAL A 245 -5.22 -15.25 -27.59
C VAL A 245 -5.73 -16.44 -26.78
N ASP A 246 -6.99 -16.44 -26.35
CA ASP A 246 -7.59 -17.56 -25.61
C ASP A 246 -7.69 -18.81 -26.46
N GLU A 247 -8.14 -18.67 -27.72
CA GLU A 247 -8.17 -19.77 -28.70
C GLU A 247 -6.77 -20.34 -28.96
N LEU A 248 -5.76 -19.46 -29.09
CA LEU A 248 -4.36 -19.87 -29.22
C LEU A 248 -3.86 -20.67 -28.00
N LEU A 249 -4.10 -20.18 -26.78
CA LEU A 249 -3.66 -20.84 -25.55
C LEU A 249 -4.40 -22.17 -25.34
N ALA A 250 -5.70 -22.21 -25.65
CA ALA A 250 -6.52 -23.42 -25.57
C ALA A 250 -6.02 -24.50 -26.55
N ALA A 251 -5.73 -24.12 -27.80
CA ALA A 251 -5.20 -25.03 -28.82
C ALA A 251 -3.84 -25.67 -28.44
N LYS A 252 -3.11 -25.07 -27.50
CA LYS A 252 -1.82 -25.56 -27.00
C LYS A 252 -1.89 -26.15 -25.58
N GLY A 253 -3.08 -26.22 -24.99
CA GLY A 253 -3.26 -26.75 -23.62
C GLY A 253 -2.63 -25.88 -22.53
N HIS A 254 -2.46 -24.58 -22.76
CA HIS A 254 -1.78 -23.66 -21.84
C HIS A 254 -2.76 -23.02 -20.83
N THR A 255 -3.45 -23.86 -20.06
CA THR A 255 -4.50 -23.42 -19.11
C THR A 255 -3.98 -22.47 -18.03
N ALA A 256 -2.85 -22.78 -17.39
CA ALA A 256 -2.26 -21.92 -16.34
C ALA A 256 -1.90 -20.50 -16.85
N ILE A 257 -1.42 -20.39 -18.10
CA ILE A 257 -1.13 -19.10 -18.72
C ILE A 257 -2.44 -18.34 -18.99
N LYS A 258 -3.50 -19.05 -19.44
CA LYS A 258 -4.82 -18.46 -19.63
C LYS A 258 -5.35 -17.90 -18.31
N THR A 259 -5.29 -18.63 -17.21
CA THR A 259 -5.73 -18.17 -15.88
C THR A 259 -4.99 -16.91 -15.44
N ALA A 260 -3.66 -16.85 -15.62
CA ALA A 260 -2.87 -15.65 -15.29
C ALA A 260 -3.23 -14.45 -16.19
N LYS A 261 -3.47 -14.67 -17.48
CA LYS A 261 -3.92 -13.64 -18.42
C LYS A 261 -5.34 -13.16 -18.10
N ASP A 262 -6.23 -14.06 -17.70
CA ASP A 262 -7.59 -13.74 -17.25
C ASP A 262 -7.56 -12.84 -16.00
N ALA A 263 -6.68 -13.14 -15.04
CA ALA A 263 -6.47 -12.28 -13.87
C ALA A 263 -5.96 -10.89 -14.27
N LYS A 264 -5.02 -10.80 -15.23
CA LYS A 264 -4.55 -9.52 -15.79
C LYS A 264 -5.67 -8.76 -16.49
N PHE A 265 -6.55 -9.44 -17.22
CA PHE A 265 -7.71 -8.82 -17.87
C PHE A 265 -8.62 -8.15 -16.85
N LEU A 266 -9.04 -8.91 -15.81
CA LEU A 266 -9.89 -8.42 -14.73
C LEU A 266 -9.23 -7.27 -13.96
N LYS A 267 -7.91 -7.33 -13.75
CA LYS A 267 -7.15 -6.33 -12.97
C LYS A 267 -6.83 -5.06 -13.74
N HIS A 268 -6.61 -5.17 -15.05
CA HIS A 268 -6.11 -4.09 -15.89
C HIS A 268 -7.12 -3.71 -16.97
N ASP A 269 -7.32 -4.56 -17.96
CA ASP A 269 -8.04 -4.23 -19.18
C ASP A 269 -9.49 -3.83 -18.92
N LEU A 270 -10.21 -4.60 -18.10
CA LEU A 270 -11.59 -4.31 -17.71
C LEU A 270 -11.67 -3.04 -16.85
N VAL A 271 -10.73 -2.87 -15.91
CA VAL A 271 -10.67 -1.74 -14.98
C VAL A 271 -10.49 -0.40 -15.70
N LEU A 272 -9.79 -0.38 -16.84
CA LEU A 272 -9.63 0.84 -17.63
C LEU A 272 -10.98 1.44 -18.05
N HIS A 273 -12.00 0.62 -18.27
CA HIS A 273 -13.35 1.03 -18.67
C HIS A 273 -14.29 1.16 -17.46
N LEU A 274 -14.23 0.23 -16.50
CA LEU A 274 -15.05 0.27 -15.28
C LEU A 274 -14.93 1.61 -14.52
N ARG A 275 -13.74 2.22 -14.50
CA ARG A 275 -13.52 3.50 -13.80
C ARG A 275 -14.31 4.67 -14.37
N ASP A 276 -14.62 4.62 -15.66
CA ASP A 276 -15.32 5.69 -16.37
C ASP A 276 -16.84 5.44 -16.39
N LEU A 277 -17.31 4.19 -16.16
CA LEU A 277 -18.73 3.82 -16.18
C LEU A 277 -19.66 4.71 -15.35
N PRO A 278 -19.31 5.16 -14.12
CA PRO A 278 -20.17 6.04 -13.35
C PRO A 278 -20.45 7.40 -14.01
N LEU A 279 -19.60 7.83 -14.93
CA LEU A 279 -19.68 9.10 -15.64
C LEU A 279 -20.34 8.99 -17.02
N LEU A 280 -20.51 7.78 -17.55
CA LEU A 280 -21.06 7.54 -18.89
C LEU A 280 -22.56 7.30 -18.84
N GLY A 281 -23.28 7.61 -19.93
CA GLY A 281 -24.74 7.45 -20.02
C GLY A 281 -25.19 5.98 -20.16
N ASP A 282 -26.49 5.73 -19.95
CA ASP A 282 -27.06 4.37 -19.89
C ASP A 282 -26.94 3.60 -21.21
N ALA A 283 -27.09 4.27 -22.35
CA ALA A 283 -26.91 3.63 -23.67
C ALA A 283 -25.49 3.07 -23.85
N TYR A 284 -24.45 3.80 -23.42
CA TYR A 284 -23.08 3.31 -23.47
C TYR A 284 -22.88 2.12 -22.51
N ARG A 285 -23.44 2.20 -21.31
CA ARG A 285 -23.34 1.14 -20.28
C ARG A 285 -23.91 -0.18 -20.77
N GLN A 286 -25.10 -0.14 -21.38
CA GLN A 286 -25.75 -1.33 -21.93
C GLN A 286 -24.92 -1.97 -23.05
N GLU A 287 -24.41 -1.17 -23.99
CA GLU A 287 -23.57 -1.68 -25.07
C GLU A 287 -22.24 -2.24 -24.54
N PHE A 288 -21.64 -1.58 -23.54
CA PHE A 288 -20.44 -2.07 -22.88
C PHE A 288 -20.66 -3.42 -22.18
N ALA A 289 -21.76 -3.58 -21.44
CA ALA A 289 -22.11 -4.84 -20.78
C ALA A 289 -22.32 -5.96 -21.80
N ARG A 290 -23.08 -5.70 -22.88
CA ARG A 290 -23.32 -6.67 -23.96
C ARG A 290 -22.00 -7.21 -24.54
N LEU A 291 -21.02 -6.34 -24.75
CA LEU A 291 -19.69 -6.72 -25.27
C LEU A 291 -18.83 -7.43 -24.23
N ALA A 292 -18.87 -7.00 -22.97
CA ALA A 292 -18.05 -7.55 -21.89
C ALA A 292 -18.54 -8.94 -21.43
N ASN A 293 -19.87 -9.12 -21.31
CA ASN A 293 -20.48 -10.30 -20.69
C ASN A 293 -20.16 -11.60 -21.44
N GLY A 294 -20.15 -11.55 -22.78
CA GLY A 294 -19.78 -12.72 -23.60
C GLY A 294 -18.35 -13.20 -23.36
N TYR A 295 -17.42 -12.29 -23.07
CA TYR A 295 -16.03 -12.64 -22.76
C TYR A 295 -15.84 -13.01 -21.28
N LEU A 296 -16.52 -12.32 -20.36
CA LEU A 296 -16.52 -12.63 -18.93
C LEU A 296 -16.99 -14.06 -18.62
N ALA A 297 -17.96 -14.57 -19.38
CA ALA A 297 -18.44 -15.95 -19.23
C ALA A 297 -17.36 -17.03 -19.53
N GLY A 298 -16.28 -16.67 -20.23
CA GLY A 298 -15.16 -17.57 -20.54
C GLY A 298 -13.92 -17.38 -19.65
N ILE A 299 -14.00 -16.51 -18.63
CA ILE A 299 -12.92 -16.29 -17.66
C ILE A 299 -12.85 -17.46 -16.69
N ASP A 300 -11.63 -17.94 -16.42
CA ASP A 300 -11.39 -18.95 -15.40
C ASP A 300 -11.82 -18.44 -14.00
N PRO A 301 -12.68 -19.15 -13.25
CA PRO A 301 -13.07 -18.77 -11.89
C PRO A 301 -11.89 -18.53 -10.93
N ALA A 302 -10.78 -19.25 -11.11
CA ALA A 302 -9.55 -19.07 -10.30
C ALA A 302 -8.86 -17.71 -10.56
N ALA A 303 -9.15 -17.05 -11.69
CA ALA A 303 -8.64 -15.71 -11.97
C ALA A 303 -9.20 -14.66 -11.00
N TYR A 304 -10.41 -14.85 -10.48
CA TYR A 304 -11.05 -13.93 -9.52
C TYR A 304 -10.34 -13.90 -8.16
N GLU A 305 -9.59 -14.94 -7.82
CA GLU A 305 -8.80 -15.03 -6.57
C GLU A 305 -7.49 -14.22 -6.66
N ASN A 306 -7.07 -13.89 -7.87
CA ASN A 306 -5.81 -13.18 -8.16
C ASN A 306 -6.01 -11.67 -8.41
N VAL A 307 -7.20 -11.14 -8.09
CA VAL A 307 -7.55 -9.73 -8.23
C VAL A 307 -8.06 -9.16 -6.92
N THR A 308 -8.12 -7.83 -6.79
CA THR A 308 -8.67 -7.22 -5.57
C THR A 308 -10.18 -7.48 -5.48
N TYR A 309 -10.74 -7.57 -4.27
CA TYR A 309 -12.19 -7.80 -4.08
C TYR A 309 -13.10 -6.88 -4.92
N LEU A 310 -12.79 -5.57 -5.03
CA LEU A 310 -13.58 -4.65 -5.88
C LEU A 310 -13.52 -4.98 -7.38
N GLN A 311 -12.41 -5.51 -7.87
CA GLN A 311 -12.28 -5.91 -9.27
C GLN A 311 -13.14 -7.15 -9.55
N ALA A 312 -13.11 -8.13 -8.63
CA ALA A 312 -13.96 -9.31 -8.68
C ALA A 312 -15.45 -8.94 -8.61
N ILE A 313 -15.84 -8.11 -7.64
CA ILE A 313 -17.22 -7.60 -7.46
C ILE A 313 -17.69 -6.86 -8.72
N CYS A 314 -16.89 -5.92 -9.25
CA CYS A 314 -17.27 -5.19 -10.45
C CYS A 314 -17.45 -6.12 -11.67
N ALA A 315 -16.57 -7.09 -11.87
CA ALA A 315 -16.69 -8.04 -12.98
C ALA A 315 -17.93 -8.93 -12.83
N TYR A 316 -18.19 -9.44 -11.62
CA TYR A 316 -19.37 -10.26 -11.34
C TYR A 316 -20.67 -9.48 -11.52
N LEU A 317 -20.80 -8.29 -10.92
CA LEU A 317 -22.01 -7.47 -11.03
C LEU A 317 -22.24 -6.94 -12.44
N LEU A 318 -21.19 -6.74 -13.25
CA LEU A 318 -21.31 -6.46 -14.68
C LEU A 318 -21.91 -7.65 -15.43
N GLY A 319 -21.44 -8.86 -15.13
CA GLY A 319 -22.01 -10.11 -15.68
C GLY A 319 -23.49 -10.32 -15.31
N LYS A 320 -23.94 -9.79 -14.18
CA LYS A 320 -25.36 -9.79 -13.77
C LYS A 320 -26.14 -8.55 -14.21
N GLU A 321 -25.48 -7.59 -14.86
CA GLU A 321 -26.03 -6.28 -15.24
C GLU A 321 -26.70 -5.52 -14.07
N ASP A 322 -26.21 -5.74 -12.85
CA ASP A 322 -26.72 -5.08 -11.64
C ASP A 322 -26.09 -3.69 -11.49
N TRP A 323 -26.59 -2.73 -12.29
CA TRP A 323 -26.09 -1.35 -12.31
C TRP A 323 -26.20 -0.65 -10.95
N LYS A 324 -27.24 -0.99 -10.17
CA LYS A 324 -27.49 -0.41 -8.84
C LYS A 324 -26.33 -0.70 -7.90
N ASN A 325 -25.80 -1.92 -7.90
CA ASN A 325 -24.69 -2.34 -7.04
C ASN A 325 -23.31 -2.20 -7.70
N LEU A 326 -23.24 -2.27 -9.04
CA LEU A 326 -22.01 -2.12 -9.82
C LEU A 326 -21.45 -0.70 -9.79
N LEU A 327 -22.29 0.33 -9.98
CA LEU A 327 -21.81 1.72 -10.05
C LEU A 327 -21.16 2.18 -8.73
N PRO A 328 -21.71 1.87 -7.54
CA PRO A 328 -21.01 2.06 -6.28
C PRO A 328 -19.68 1.33 -6.18
N ALA A 329 -19.58 0.10 -6.70
CA ALA A 329 -18.34 -0.68 -6.67
C ALA A 329 -17.26 -0.05 -7.56
N ALA A 330 -17.66 0.40 -8.75
CA ALA A 330 -16.79 1.13 -9.67
C ALA A 330 -16.32 2.47 -9.09
N ASP A 331 -17.20 3.20 -8.39
CA ASP A 331 -16.82 4.41 -7.65
C ASP A 331 -15.80 4.12 -6.55
N ALA A 332 -16.04 3.09 -5.72
CA ALA A 332 -15.12 2.65 -4.67
C ALA A 332 -13.75 2.23 -5.24
N MET A 333 -13.75 1.58 -6.41
CA MET A 333 -12.52 1.19 -7.11
C MET A 333 -11.74 2.40 -7.63
N THR A 334 -12.42 3.41 -8.17
CA THR A 334 -11.81 4.69 -8.60
C THR A 334 -11.32 5.51 -7.41
N ASN A 335 -12.08 5.49 -6.32
CA ASN A 335 -11.83 6.22 -5.09
C ASN A 335 -11.41 5.27 -3.95
N LYS A 336 -10.24 4.63 -4.11
CA LYS A 336 -9.68 3.64 -3.16
C LYS A 336 -9.97 3.99 -1.68
N GLY A 337 -10.63 3.06 -0.99
CA GLY A 337 -11.00 3.17 0.43
C GLY A 337 -12.34 3.83 0.70
N ARG A 338 -13.04 4.32 -0.34
CA ARG A 338 -14.41 4.81 -0.21
C ARG A 338 -15.39 3.64 -0.13
N LEU A 339 -16.27 3.67 0.86
CA LEU A 339 -17.38 2.72 0.99
C LEU A 339 -18.63 3.36 0.40
N SER A 340 -19.05 2.94 -0.78
CA SER A 340 -20.22 3.50 -1.49
C SER A 340 -21.43 2.57 -1.50
N SER A 341 -21.32 1.37 -0.92
CA SER A 341 -22.43 0.42 -0.76
C SER A 341 -22.96 0.45 0.67
N PRO A 342 -24.29 0.31 0.89
CA PRO A 342 -24.86 0.13 2.22
C PRO A 342 -24.48 -1.21 2.85
N LEU A 343 -23.91 -2.14 2.08
CA LEU A 343 -23.61 -3.50 2.50
C LEU A 343 -24.87 -4.28 2.91
N ALA A 344 -24.71 -5.58 3.08
CA ALA A 344 -25.73 -6.46 3.64
C ALA A 344 -25.08 -7.42 4.64
N GLU A 345 -25.81 -7.77 5.69
CA GLU A 345 -25.39 -8.84 6.60
C GLU A 345 -26.34 -10.03 6.43
N ARG A 346 -25.80 -11.22 6.22
CA ARG A 346 -26.56 -12.48 6.13
C ARG A 346 -25.72 -13.61 6.68
N ASP A 347 -26.30 -14.45 7.52
CA ASP A 347 -25.65 -15.61 8.13
C ASP A 347 -24.29 -15.26 8.77
N GLY A 348 -24.26 -14.13 9.49
CA GLY A 348 -23.08 -13.65 10.20
C GLY A 348 -21.89 -13.25 9.32
N ARG A 349 -22.12 -12.95 8.04
CA ARG A 349 -21.14 -12.41 7.08
C ARG A 349 -21.62 -11.12 6.46
N VAL A 350 -20.66 -10.29 6.03
CA VAL A 350 -20.91 -8.98 5.42
C VAL A 350 -20.65 -9.04 3.92
N TYR A 351 -21.66 -8.69 3.14
CA TYR A 351 -21.64 -8.71 1.69
C TYR A 351 -21.72 -7.30 1.09
N TRP A 352 -21.20 -7.14 -0.12
CA TRP A 352 -21.29 -5.90 -0.86
C TRP A 352 -22.74 -5.50 -1.14
N CYS A 353 -23.64 -6.44 -1.40
CA CYS A 353 -25.06 -6.20 -1.58
C CYS A 353 -25.88 -7.42 -1.10
N ALA A 354 -27.19 -7.22 -0.90
CA ALA A 354 -28.09 -8.29 -0.48
C ALA A 354 -28.52 -9.19 -1.65
N GLU A 355 -28.47 -8.65 -2.86
CA GLU A 355 -28.76 -9.36 -4.09
C GLU A 355 -27.66 -10.38 -4.42
N HIS A 356 -28.04 -11.46 -5.13
CA HIS A 356 -27.15 -12.54 -5.61
C HIS A 356 -26.51 -13.44 -4.54
N LEU A 357 -27.02 -13.43 -3.31
CA LEU A 357 -26.50 -14.27 -2.21
C LEU A 357 -27.01 -15.72 -2.22
N ASP A 358 -28.01 -16.04 -3.04
CA ASP A 358 -28.48 -17.41 -3.25
C ASP A 358 -27.63 -18.18 -4.29
N ASP A 359 -26.74 -17.47 -5.00
CA ASP A 359 -25.72 -18.05 -5.88
C ASP A 359 -24.41 -18.25 -5.09
N ALA A 360 -23.84 -19.45 -5.13
CA ALA A 360 -22.61 -19.78 -4.41
C ALA A 360 -21.43 -18.93 -4.89
N GLU A 361 -21.34 -18.64 -6.19
CA GLU A 361 -20.29 -17.77 -6.74
C GLU A 361 -20.49 -16.32 -6.26
N GLY A 362 -21.71 -15.80 -6.38
CA GLY A 362 -22.08 -14.48 -5.87
C GLY A 362 -21.76 -14.32 -4.40
N ARG A 363 -22.11 -15.31 -3.57
CA ARG A 363 -21.82 -15.32 -2.14
C ARG A 363 -20.32 -15.22 -1.86
N ARG A 364 -19.49 -15.95 -2.60
CA ARG A 364 -18.04 -15.91 -2.45
C ARG A 364 -17.44 -14.57 -2.91
N ILE A 365 -17.84 -14.06 -4.07
CA ILE A 365 -17.27 -12.84 -4.67
C ILE A 365 -17.72 -11.57 -3.93
N LEU A 366 -18.97 -11.54 -3.47
CA LEU A 366 -19.55 -10.38 -2.80
C LEU A 366 -19.20 -10.31 -1.31
N ASP A 367 -18.58 -11.35 -0.73
CA ASP A 367 -18.15 -11.34 0.67
C ASP A 367 -17.05 -10.29 0.89
N VAL A 368 -17.36 -9.29 1.72
CA VAL A 368 -16.44 -8.22 2.12
C VAL A 368 -16.18 -8.24 3.62
N THR A 369 -16.49 -9.34 4.31
CA THR A 369 -16.27 -9.52 5.75
C THR A 369 -14.82 -9.24 6.12
N GLY A 370 -13.86 -9.74 5.33
CA GLY A 370 -12.43 -9.50 5.54
C GLY A 370 -11.99 -8.02 5.45
N GLN A 371 -12.83 -7.13 4.89
CA GLN A 371 -12.52 -5.70 4.77
C GLN A 371 -12.80 -4.91 6.06
N GLY A 372 -13.52 -5.48 7.02
CA GLY A 372 -13.75 -4.88 8.34
C GLY A 372 -14.61 -3.63 8.35
N PHE A 373 -15.49 -3.45 7.36
CA PHE A 373 -16.39 -2.30 7.30
C PHE A 373 -17.40 -2.24 8.46
N HIS A 374 -17.79 -3.41 8.99
CA HIS A 374 -18.69 -3.54 10.14
C HIS A 374 -18.00 -3.20 11.48
N THR A 375 -16.72 -3.52 11.64
CA THR A 375 -15.97 -3.28 12.90
C THR A 375 -15.24 -1.93 12.94
N ALA A 376 -14.91 -1.36 11.77
CA ALA A 376 -14.23 -0.07 11.70
C ALA A 376 -15.08 1.05 12.32
N PRO A 377 -14.51 1.98 13.11
CA PRO A 377 -15.24 3.16 13.58
C PRO A 377 -15.81 3.96 12.40
N LEU A 378 -17.06 4.41 12.48
CA LEU A 378 -17.69 5.18 11.39
C LEU A 378 -16.83 6.38 10.98
N SER A 379 -16.27 7.11 11.95
CA SER A 379 -15.36 8.25 11.74
C SER A 379 -14.08 7.92 10.95
N SER A 380 -13.69 6.65 10.85
CA SER A 380 -12.55 6.20 10.04
C SER A 380 -12.93 5.81 8.60
N LEU A 381 -14.21 5.57 8.33
CA LEU A 381 -14.71 5.17 7.02
C LEU A 381 -14.90 6.39 6.12
N ALA A 382 -14.41 6.30 4.89
CA ALA A 382 -14.71 7.28 3.85
C ALA A 382 -16.05 6.93 3.19
N LEU A 383 -17.16 7.31 3.82
CA LEU A 383 -18.48 7.02 3.29
C LEU A 383 -18.71 7.73 1.94
N GLY A 384 -19.28 6.99 1.00
CA GLY A 384 -19.70 7.48 -0.30
C GLY A 384 -20.79 8.54 -0.13
N ASN A 385 -20.62 9.65 -0.83
CA ASN A 385 -21.59 10.74 -0.87
C ASN A 385 -21.83 11.11 -2.32
N ARG A 386 -23.06 10.89 -2.79
CA ARG A 386 -23.46 11.10 -4.18
C ARG A 386 -24.37 12.31 -4.29
N LEU A 387 -24.04 13.21 -5.20
CA LEU A 387 -24.91 14.31 -5.60
C LEU A 387 -26.12 13.76 -6.36
N THR A 388 -27.31 14.18 -5.95
CA THR A 388 -28.58 13.79 -6.57
C THR A 388 -29.25 14.96 -7.30
N SER A 389 -28.98 16.21 -6.90
CA SER A 389 -29.41 17.40 -7.64
C SER A 389 -28.43 18.56 -7.51
N TYR A 390 -28.42 19.41 -8.53
CA TYR A 390 -27.64 20.64 -8.61
C TYR A 390 -28.50 21.75 -9.22
N GLU A 391 -28.56 22.89 -8.55
CA GLU A 391 -29.20 24.11 -9.05
C GLU A 391 -28.32 25.31 -8.71
N ASP A 392 -28.32 26.34 -9.57
CA ASP A 392 -27.62 27.59 -9.32
C ASP A 392 -28.41 28.81 -9.81
N ASP A 393 -28.11 29.97 -9.24
CA ASP A 393 -28.79 31.24 -9.56
C ASP A 393 -28.06 32.11 -10.60
N GLY A 394 -26.93 31.63 -11.16
CA GLY A 394 -26.01 32.38 -12.02
C GLY A 394 -25.32 33.59 -11.37
N ARG A 395 -25.64 33.94 -10.13
CA ARG A 395 -25.17 35.14 -9.41
C ARG A 395 -24.16 34.83 -8.31
N GLY A 396 -24.15 33.59 -7.80
CA GLY A 396 -23.19 33.13 -6.80
C GLY A 396 -23.74 32.13 -5.78
N THR A 397 -25.02 31.76 -5.85
CA THR A 397 -25.67 30.82 -4.94
C THR A 397 -25.89 29.48 -5.61
N VAL A 398 -25.61 28.39 -4.90
CA VAL A 398 -25.85 27.02 -5.36
C VAL A 398 -26.69 26.26 -4.36
N THR A 399 -27.63 25.45 -4.86
CA THR A 399 -28.38 24.47 -4.08
C THR A 399 -27.96 23.08 -4.51
N LEU A 400 -27.52 22.28 -3.55
CA LEU A 400 -26.95 20.95 -3.76
C LEU A 400 -27.72 19.96 -2.89
N SER A 401 -28.20 18.87 -3.48
CA SER A 401 -28.74 17.74 -2.71
C SER A 401 -27.93 16.48 -2.98
N GLY A 402 -27.84 15.62 -1.98
CA GLY A 402 -27.14 14.35 -2.11
C GLY A 402 -27.51 13.32 -1.06
N THR A 403 -26.91 12.15 -1.21
CA THR A 403 -27.08 10.98 -0.34
C THR A 403 -25.73 10.50 0.14
N VAL A 404 -25.58 10.32 1.45
CA VAL A 404 -24.44 9.62 2.06
C VAL A 404 -24.88 8.20 2.37
N VAL A 405 -24.04 7.20 2.09
CA VAL A 405 -24.37 5.83 2.43
C VAL A 405 -24.38 5.58 3.95
N ASN A 406 -25.34 4.81 4.44
CA ASN A 406 -25.42 4.35 5.83
C ASN A 406 -25.13 2.84 5.86
N PRO A 407 -23.86 2.44 6.03
CA PRO A 407 -23.49 1.02 5.94
C PRO A 407 -24.07 0.24 7.11
N LEU A 408 -24.76 -0.87 6.81
CA LEU A 408 -25.39 -1.78 7.77
C LEU A 408 -26.34 -1.07 8.77
N GLY A 409 -26.92 0.07 8.38
CA GLY A 409 -27.81 0.84 9.25
C GLY A 409 -27.13 1.39 10.51
N ARG A 410 -25.80 1.54 10.53
CA ARG A 410 -25.03 1.90 11.73
C ARG A 410 -25.31 3.31 12.26
N ILE A 411 -25.77 4.23 11.42
CA ILE A 411 -26.29 5.52 11.83
C ILE A 411 -27.78 5.33 12.14
N GLN A 412 -28.16 5.40 13.42
CA GLN A 412 -29.54 5.23 13.87
C GLN A 412 -30.41 6.46 13.56
N GLU A 413 -31.72 6.28 13.52
CA GLU A 413 -32.69 7.36 13.23
C GLU A 413 -32.65 8.51 14.24
N ASP A 414 -32.38 8.19 15.50
CA ASP A 414 -32.33 9.11 16.62
C ASP A 414 -30.94 9.73 16.86
N ALA A 415 -29.97 9.47 15.97
CA ALA A 415 -28.58 9.90 16.12
C ALA A 415 -28.35 11.44 16.07
N GLY A 416 -29.40 12.27 16.01
CA GLY A 416 -29.29 13.72 16.10
C GLY A 416 -28.40 14.34 15.00
N LEU A 417 -28.77 14.12 13.74
CA LEU A 417 -27.95 14.47 12.58
C LEU A 417 -27.72 15.99 12.44
N LYS A 418 -26.47 16.37 12.20
CA LYS A 418 -26.09 17.75 11.83
C LYS A 418 -25.09 17.72 10.68
N ALA A 419 -25.24 18.61 9.72
CA ALA A 419 -24.31 18.67 8.58
C ALA A 419 -23.90 20.09 8.20
N SER A 420 -22.71 20.20 7.60
CA SER A 420 -22.24 21.40 6.92
C SER A 420 -21.52 21.05 5.62
N LEU A 421 -21.71 21.87 4.60
CA LEU A 421 -21.05 21.75 3.30
C LEU A 421 -19.79 22.60 3.28
N GLU A 422 -18.63 21.97 3.13
CA GLU A 422 -17.30 22.58 3.13
C GLU A 422 -16.74 22.78 1.71
N PHE A 423 -16.31 24.01 1.41
CA PHE A 423 -15.54 24.37 0.23
C PHE A 423 -14.09 24.62 0.62
N ARG A 424 -13.16 23.79 0.13
CA ARG A 424 -11.76 23.78 0.57
C ARG A 424 -10.79 23.91 -0.59
N ALA A 425 -9.86 24.87 -0.50
CA ALA A 425 -8.81 25.04 -1.51
C ALA A 425 -7.89 23.80 -1.60
N ARG A 426 -7.69 23.27 -2.81
CA ARG A 426 -6.92 22.04 -3.08
C ARG A 426 -5.40 22.22 -2.92
N ARG A 427 -4.87 23.39 -3.28
CA ARG A 427 -3.43 23.69 -3.24
C ARG A 427 -3.19 24.99 -2.46
N GLN A 428 -2.67 24.89 -1.24
CA GLN A 428 -2.19 26.06 -0.49
C GLN A 428 -1.22 25.65 0.63
N ILE A 429 -0.39 26.60 1.08
CA ILE A 429 0.33 26.53 2.35
C ILE A 429 -0.53 27.28 3.38
N GLY A 430 -1.38 26.54 4.09
CA GLY A 430 -2.45 27.02 4.98
C GLY A 430 -3.82 26.54 4.50
N VAL A 431 -4.66 26.00 5.39
CA VAL A 431 -5.99 25.50 5.03
C VAL A 431 -6.97 26.66 4.99
N ARG A 432 -7.39 27.08 3.79
CA ARG A 432 -8.61 27.90 3.63
C ARG A 432 -9.80 27.00 3.34
N SER A 433 -10.82 27.18 4.15
CA SER A 433 -12.04 26.41 4.10
C SER A 433 -13.20 27.33 4.48
N PHE A 434 -14.31 27.21 3.77
CA PHE A 434 -15.57 27.87 4.08
C PHE A 434 -16.63 26.79 4.27
N SER A 435 -17.48 26.92 5.27
CA SER A 435 -18.51 25.93 5.57
C SER A 435 -19.88 26.61 5.62
N PHE A 436 -20.86 25.98 4.98
CA PHE A 436 -22.25 26.42 4.92
C PHE A 436 -23.11 25.40 5.69
N PRO A 437 -24.10 25.84 6.47
CA PRO A 437 -25.02 24.90 7.11
C PRO A 437 -25.81 24.12 6.06
N VAL A 438 -26.06 22.84 6.35
CA VAL A 438 -26.99 22.03 5.55
C VAL A 438 -28.40 22.25 6.12
N ALA A 439 -29.32 22.68 5.26
CA ALA A 439 -30.67 23.09 5.65
C ALA A 439 -31.53 21.89 6.07
N THR A 440 -31.43 20.79 5.31
CA THR A 440 -32.14 19.54 5.59
C THR A 440 -31.13 18.41 5.61
N VAL A 441 -31.10 17.64 6.70
CA VAL A 441 -30.37 16.37 6.80
C VAL A 441 -31.28 15.37 7.50
N ARG A 442 -31.54 14.22 6.87
CA ARG A 442 -32.47 13.23 7.39
C ARG A 442 -31.99 11.80 7.16
N HIS A 443 -32.36 10.92 8.07
CA HIS A 443 -32.19 9.49 7.90
C HIS A 443 -33.17 8.96 6.84
N ALA A 444 -32.70 8.06 5.98
CA ALA A 444 -33.47 7.44 4.90
C ALA A 444 -33.03 5.97 4.73
N GLY A 445 -33.17 5.17 5.79
CA GLY A 445 -32.80 3.76 5.84
C GLY A 445 -31.29 3.56 5.59
N ASN A 446 -30.97 2.99 4.44
CA ASN A 446 -29.59 2.69 4.02
C ASN A 446 -28.80 3.94 3.55
N THR A 447 -29.40 5.13 3.63
CA THR A 447 -28.74 6.39 3.27
C THR A 447 -29.11 7.52 4.22
N ILE A 448 -28.31 8.59 4.20
CA ILE A 448 -28.58 9.89 4.82
C ILE A 448 -28.74 10.91 3.69
N GLU A 449 -29.93 11.48 3.58
CA GLU A 449 -30.21 12.52 2.59
C GLU A 449 -29.86 13.90 3.14
N TRP A 450 -29.35 14.77 2.28
CA TRP A 450 -29.02 16.14 2.64
C TRP A 450 -29.30 17.13 1.51
N THR A 451 -29.69 18.35 1.88
CA THR A 451 -29.84 19.50 0.98
C THR A 451 -29.22 20.75 1.61
N ALA A 452 -28.37 21.43 0.85
CA ALA A 452 -27.66 22.62 1.28
C ALA A 452 -27.72 23.73 0.23
N THR A 453 -27.95 24.95 0.68
CA THR A 453 -27.83 26.16 -0.16
C THR A 453 -26.63 26.97 0.32
N ALA A 454 -25.74 27.33 -0.61
CA ALA A 454 -24.48 28.00 -0.33
C ALA A 454 -24.28 29.23 -1.23
N ASP A 455 -24.22 30.42 -0.64
CA ASP A 455 -23.77 31.64 -1.33
C ASP A 455 -22.23 31.66 -1.39
N ILE A 456 -21.71 30.95 -2.39
CA ILE A 456 -20.27 30.85 -2.63
C ILE A 456 -19.71 32.14 -3.23
N GLY A 457 -20.51 32.91 -3.95
CA GLY A 457 -20.09 34.12 -4.65
C GLY A 457 -19.66 35.25 -3.71
N SER A 458 -20.37 35.41 -2.59
CA SER A 458 -20.06 36.44 -1.58
C SER A 458 -19.10 35.95 -0.48
N THR A 459 -19.20 34.66 -0.12
CA THR A 459 -18.53 34.07 1.05
C THR A 459 -17.15 33.52 0.72
N VAL A 460 -17.02 32.76 -0.38
CA VAL A 460 -15.75 32.14 -0.76
C VAL A 460 -14.88 33.20 -1.45
N ARG A 461 -13.79 33.61 -0.77
CA ARG A 461 -12.89 34.66 -1.25
C ARG A 461 -11.51 34.09 -1.65
N PRO A 462 -11.37 33.58 -2.89
CA PRO A 462 -10.11 33.01 -3.37
C PRO A 462 -9.01 34.07 -3.51
N LEU A 463 -7.75 33.64 -3.54
CA LEU A 463 -6.61 34.48 -3.90
C LEU A 463 -6.48 34.61 -5.41
N GLY A 464 -6.81 33.56 -6.17
CA GLY A 464 -6.85 33.57 -7.64
C GLY A 464 -5.54 33.20 -8.34
N ILE A 465 -4.48 32.86 -7.60
CA ILE A 465 -3.15 32.52 -8.17
C ILE A 465 -2.66 31.14 -7.71
N ILE A 466 -2.95 30.76 -6.46
CA ILE A 466 -2.46 29.52 -5.85
C ILE A 466 -3.58 28.54 -5.49
N ASP A 467 -4.81 29.04 -5.30
CA ASP A 467 -6.01 28.33 -4.88
C ASP A 467 -7.04 28.24 -6.02
N ALA A 468 -6.59 27.86 -7.22
CA ALA A 468 -7.43 27.82 -8.41
C ALA A 468 -8.52 26.74 -8.39
N VAL A 469 -8.39 25.71 -7.53
CA VAL A 469 -9.34 24.60 -7.46
C VAL A 469 -9.82 24.41 -6.02
N TRP A 470 -11.13 24.30 -5.85
CA TRP A 470 -11.83 24.17 -4.57
C TRP A 470 -12.60 22.85 -4.54
N ASP A 471 -12.26 21.97 -3.61
CA ASP A 471 -12.97 20.70 -3.40
C ASP A 471 -14.23 20.93 -2.55
N VAL A 472 -15.31 20.22 -2.87
CA VAL A 472 -16.55 20.21 -2.08
C VAL A 472 -16.62 18.96 -1.19
N ARG A 473 -16.95 19.14 0.08
CA ARG A 473 -17.05 18.06 1.08
C ARG A 473 -18.27 18.25 1.97
N LEU A 474 -18.86 17.18 2.44
CA LEU A 474 -19.86 17.22 3.50
C LEU A 474 -19.22 16.83 4.82
N LYS A 475 -19.39 17.64 5.86
CA LYS A 475 -19.11 17.29 7.25
C LYS A 475 -20.41 16.88 7.92
N LEU A 476 -20.56 15.61 8.26
CA LEU A 476 -21.73 15.05 8.91
C LEU A 476 -21.38 14.70 10.36
N THR A 477 -22.25 15.04 11.29
CA THR A 477 -22.19 14.63 12.70
C THR A 477 -23.41 13.78 12.99
N ALA A 478 -23.18 12.58 13.54
CA ALA A 478 -24.21 11.65 13.99
C ALA A 478 -23.82 11.20 15.41
N GLY A 479 -24.53 11.71 16.42
CA GLY A 479 -24.17 11.53 17.83
C GLY A 479 -22.74 12.02 18.12
N ALA A 480 -21.88 11.12 18.58
CA ALA A 480 -20.47 11.40 18.84
C ALA A 480 -19.59 11.33 17.57
N ASP A 481 -20.07 10.69 16.50
CA ASP A 481 -19.29 10.48 15.27
C ASP A 481 -19.23 11.75 14.41
N LYS A 482 -18.03 12.04 13.91
CA LYS A 482 -17.77 13.14 12.97
C LYS A 482 -17.17 12.59 11.68
N LEU A 483 -17.93 12.72 10.62
CA LEU A 483 -17.66 12.16 9.30
C LEU A 483 -17.31 13.28 8.32
N THR A 484 -16.41 13.01 7.38
CA THR A 484 -16.12 13.94 6.28
C THR A 484 -16.08 13.17 4.97
N THR A 485 -17.03 13.48 4.08
CA THR A 485 -17.20 12.79 2.80
C THR A 485 -16.99 13.78 1.65
N ARG A 486 -16.49 13.30 0.51
CA ARG A 486 -16.42 14.12 -0.72
C ARG A 486 -17.68 13.91 -1.53
N VAL A 487 -18.21 14.98 -2.09
CA VAL A 487 -19.40 14.92 -2.93
C VAL A 487 -19.01 14.41 -4.32
N SER A 488 -19.57 13.28 -4.72
CA SER A 488 -19.31 12.62 -6.00
C SER A 488 -20.46 12.89 -6.95
N VAL A 489 -20.14 13.26 -8.19
CA VAL A 489 -21.11 13.56 -9.23
C VAL A 489 -21.34 12.28 -10.03
N GLY A 490 -22.59 11.80 -10.05
CA GLY A 490 -23.00 10.66 -10.86
C GLY A 490 -24.42 10.85 -11.34
N GLY A 491 -24.61 10.99 -12.66
CA GLY A 491 -25.92 11.16 -13.28
C GLY A 491 -26.59 12.53 -13.08
N VAL A 492 -25.89 13.52 -12.52
CA VAL A 492 -26.34 14.91 -12.44
C VAL A 492 -25.65 15.69 -13.56
N ASP A 493 -26.45 16.37 -14.39
CA ASP A 493 -25.92 17.26 -15.42
C ASP A 493 -25.33 18.52 -14.78
N LEU A 494 -24.03 18.74 -15.02
CA LEU A 494 -23.31 19.95 -14.64
C LEU A 494 -22.83 20.73 -15.87
N GLU A 495 -23.05 20.22 -17.09
CA GLU A 495 -22.66 20.93 -18.31
C GLU A 495 -23.54 22.15 -18.55
N SER A 496 -24.79 22.09 -18.09
CA SER A 496 -25.74 23.21 -18.10
C SER A 496 -25.56 24.20 -16.94
N ALA A 497 -24.65 23.93 -16.00
CA ALA A 497 -24.45 24.80 -14.83
C ALA A 497 -23.80 26.14 -15.19
N ALA A 498 -24.23 27.22 -14.54
CA ALA A 498 -23.72 28.54 -14.84
C ALA A 498 -22.31 28.77 -14.25
N ARG A 499 -21.59 29.73 -14.85
CA ARG A 499 -20.34 30.26 -14.30
C ARG A 499 -20.66 31.31 -13.23
N LEU A 500 -20.33 31.00 -11.99
CA LEU A 500 -20.77 31.75 -10.82
C LEU A 500 -19.82 32.89 -10.50
N ARG A 501 -20.35 34.09 -10.27
CA ARG A 501 -19.52 35.27 -9.97
C ARG A 501 -18.86 35.17 -8.59
N VAL A 502 -17.56 35.41 -8.52
CA VAL A 502 -16.81 35.43 -7.24
C VAL A 502 -15.98 36.70 -7.04
N ARG A 503 -15.59 36.97 -5.79
CA ARG A 503 -14.74 38.13 -5.42
C ARG A 503 -13.38 37.70 -4.88
N PRO A 504 -12.34 37.56 -5.76
CA PRO A 504 -10.99 37.23 -5.31
C PRO A 504 -10.30 38.40 -4.59
N ARG A 505 -9.39 38.09 -3.65
CA ARG A 505 -8.67 39.06 -2.82
C ARG A 505 -7.53 39.81 -3.55
N LEU A 506 -6.87 39.17 -4.52
CA LEU A 506 -5.72 39.77 -5.25
C LEU A 506 -6.15 40.46 -6.58
N THR A 507 -7.41 40.88 -6.68
CA THR A 507 -8.10 41.57 -7.79
C THR A 507 -8.92 40.67 -8.73
N ARG A 508 -10.03 41.23 -9.26
CA ARG A 508 -10.89 40.62 -10.30
C ARG A 508 -10.21 40.52 -11.67
N LEU A 509 -9.03 41.11 -11.83
CA LEU A 509 -8.27 41.13 -13.09
C LEU A 509 -7.56 39.80 -13.37
N VAL A 510 -7.59 38.81 -12.47
CA VAL A 510 -6.88 37.53 -12.67
C VAL A 510 -7.85 36.37 -12.93
N SER A 511 -8.98 36.33 -12.21
CA SER A 511 -10.07 35.36 -12.34
C SER A 511 -11.29 35.92 -11.62
N ASP A 512 -12.51 35.68 -12.09
CA ASP A 512 -13.72 36.28 -11.52
C ASP A 512 -14.95 35.34 -11.54
N ARG A 513 -14.75 34.09 -11.96
CA ARG A 513 -15.78 33.05 -12.04
C ARG A 513 -15.36 31.77 -11.35
N PHE A 514 -16.33 31.11 -10.72
CA PHE A 514 -16.26 29.70 -10.38
C PHE A 514 -17.07 28.90 -11.37
N GLU A 515 -16.44 27.88 -11.95
CA GLU A 515 -17.07 26.91 -12.83
C GLU A 515 -17.07 25.55 -12.11
N PRO A 516 -18.23 24.88 -11.96
CA PRO A 516 -18.26 23.53 -11.43
C PRO A 516 -17.54 22.59 -12.40
N GLU A 517 -16.70 21.71 -11.87
CA GLU A 517 -15.95 20.72 -12.63
C GLU A 517 -16.00 19.36 -11.92
N VAL A 518 -16.25 18.31 -12.70
CA VAL A 518 -16.10 16.93 -12.25
C VAL A 518 -14.63 16.52 -12.39
N THR A 519 -13.98 16.26 -11.26
CA THR A 519 -12.60 15.77 -11.27
C THR A 519 -12.50 14.41 -11.98
N LYS A 520 -11.28 14.03 -12.41
CA LYS A 520 -10.98 12.66 -12.90
C LYS A 520 -11.41 11.50 -11.97
N LYS A 521 -11.70 11.80 -10.70
CA LYS A 521 -12.17 10.84 -9.70
C LYS A 521 -13.68 10.91 -9.46
N GLY A 522 -14.42 11.61 -10.32
CA GLY A 522 -15.87 11.78 -10.19
C GLY A 522 -16.32 12.70 -9.05
N ASN A 523 -15.41 13.47 -8.43
CA ASN A 523 -15.79 14.40 -7.34
C ASN A 523 -16.11 15.80 -7.86
N LEU A 524 -17.07 16.47 -7.22
CA LEU A 524 -17.40 17.88 -7.46
C LEU A 524 -16.26 18.78 -6.96
N SER A 525 -15.83 19.69 -7.83
CA SER A 525 -14.95 20.80 -7.48
C SER A 525 -15.38 22.06 -8.21
N TYR A 526 -14.90 23.21 -7.75
CA TYR A 526 -15.03 24.47 -8.47
C TYR A 526 -13.66 24.97 -8.89
N VAL A 527 -13.55 25.39 -10.14
CA VAL A 527 -12.32 25.96 -10.70
C VAL A 527 -12.51 27.45 -10.95
N LEU A 528 -11.49 28.23 -10.57
CA LEU A 528 -11.44 29.64 -10.90
C LEU A 528 -11.11 29.83 -12.38
N THR A 529 -12.00 30.50 -13.08
CA THR A 529 -11.84 30.90 -14.47
C THR A 529 -11.97 32.41 -14.63
N ALA A 530 -11.53 32.93 -15.77
CA ALA A 530 -11.54 34.35 -16.10
C ALA A 530 -12.50 34.58 -17.27
N GLU A 531 -13.47 35.48 -17.10
CA GLU A 531 -14.47 35.80 -18.11
C GLU A 531 -14.47 37.31 -18.39
N GLY A 532 -13.44 37.77 -19.11
CA GLY A 532 -13.34 39.16 -19.57
C GLY A 532 -12.02 39.47 -20.29
N PRO A 533 -11.99 40.39 -21.29
CA PRO A 533 -10.79 40.65 -22.09
C PRO A 533 -9.58 41.09 -21.26
N ALA A 534 -9.82 41.88 -20.22
CA ALA A 534 -8.80 42.33 -19.28
C ALA A 534 -8.30 41.19 -18.38
N ALA A 535 -9.19 40.29 -17.94
CA ALA A 535 -8.83 39.17 -17.09
C ALA A 535 -8.08 38.08 -17.86
N VAL A 536 -8.51 37.78 -19.09
CA VAL A 536 -7.83 36.86 -20.01
C VAL A 536 -6.46 37.41 -20.40
N ARG A 537 -6.34 38.69 -20.80
CA ARG A 537 -5.02 39.30 -21.08
C ARG A 537 -4.09 39.26 -19.87
N THR A 538 -4.60 39.57 -18.68
CA THR A 538 -3.80 39.58 -17.44
C THR A 538 -3.42 38.16 -17.01
N GLN A 539 -4.27 37.15 -17.22
CA GLN A 539 -3.96 35.74 -16.97
C GLN A 539 -2.93 35.19 -17.99
N THR A 540 -3.00 35.61 -19.25
CA THR A 540 -2.00 35.26 -20.28
C THR A 540 -0.66 35.98 -20.05
N LEU A 541 -0.69 37.24 -19.62
CA LEU A 541 0.48 38.02 -19.20
C LEU A 541 1.10 37.49 -17.91
N LEU A 542 0.29 37.10 -16.91
CA LEU A 542 0.76 36.43 -15.70
C LEU A 542 1.22 35.01 -16.00
N GLY A 543 0.58 34.29 -16.93
CA GLY A 543 1.00 32.97 -17.40
C GLY A 543 2.39 33.03 -18.03
N SER A 544 2.63 33.99 -18.92
CA SER A 544 3.95 34.25 -19.53
C SER A 544 4.97 34.82 -18.51
N ALA A 545 4.58 35.76 -17.65
CA ALA A 545 5.44 36.31 -16.60
C ALA A 545 5.77 35.29 -15.50
N MET A 546 4.87 34.35 -15.20
CA MET A 546 5.06 33.24 -14.24
C MET A 546 6.03 32.16 -14.74
N HIS A 547 6.32 32.13 -16.03
CA HIS A 547 7.37 31.34 -16.67
C HIS A 547 8.66 32.17 -16.94
N GLY A 548 8.62 33.49 -16.71
CA GLY A 548 9.77 34.39 -16.79
C GLY A 548 10.65 34.40 -15.54
N LYS A 549 11.91 34.84 -15.70
CA LYS A 549 12.95 34.87 -14.64
C LYS A 549 12.51 35.63 -13.36
N ALA A 550 11.67 36.67 -13.49
CA ALA A 550 11.19 37.51 -12.39
C ALA A 550 10.17 36.83 -11.46
N ALA A 551 9.20 36.08 -12.00
CA ALA A 551 8.30 35.28 -11.16
C ALA A 551 9.00 34.07 -10.54
N GLY A 552 10.06 33.59 -11.19
CA GLY A 552 11.02 32.67 -10.61
C GLY A 552 11.56 33.20 -9.28
N LEU A 553 11.97 34.47 -9.22
CA LEU A 553 12.50 35.13 -8.01
C LEU A 553 11.46 35.27 -6.90
N VAL A 554 10.23 35.70 -7.20
CA VAL A 554 9.15 35.82 -6.20
C VAL A 554 8.71 34.44 -5.68
N LYS A 555 8.60 33.43 -6.55
CA LYS A 555 8.39 32.04 -6.14
C LYS A 555 9.58 31.53 -5.33
N ARG A 556 10.83 31.90 -5.66
CA ARG A 556 12.06 31.49 -4.94
C ARG A 556 12.16 32.14 -3.58
N SER A 557 11.82 33.42 -3.43
CA SER A 557 11.87 34.15 -2.17
C SER A 557 10.78 33.68 -1.22
N LEU A 558 9.55 33.52 -1.71
CA LEU A 558 8.47 32.90 -0.95
C LEU A 558 8.84 31.45 -0.58
N ARG A 559 9.34 30.64 -1.53
CA ARG A 559 9.86 29.28 -1.24
C ARG A 559 11.06 29.28 -0.30
N ARG A 560 11.93 30.28 -0.30
CA ARG A 560 13.07 30.41 0.63
C ARG A 560 12.60 30.79 2.03
N ALA A 561 11.68 31.74 2.18
CA ALA A 561 11.06 32.07 3.46
C ALA A 561 10.26 30.89 4.02
N LEU A 562 9.57 30.15 3.16
CA LEU A 562 8.84 28.93 3.52
C LEU A 562 9.75 27.72 3.76
N LYS A 563 10.86 27.58 3.03
CA LYS A 563 11.91 26.60 3.29
C LYS A 563 12.65 26.94 4.58
N ALA A 564 12.84 28.22 4.92
CA ALA A 564 13.37 28.64 6.21
C ALA A 564 12.41 28.28 7.36
N ARG A 565 11.12 28.54 7.20
CA ARG A 565 10.09 28.14 8.18
C ARG A 565 9.92 26.62 8.32
N ARG A 566 10.08 25.87 7.20
CA ARG A 566 10.09 24.39 7.16
C ARG A 566 11.42 23.78 7.65
N ASN A 567 12.53 24.50 7.49
CA ASN A 567 13.86 24.11 7.96
C ASN A 567 13.95 24.21 9.48
N ILE A 568 13.33 25.21 10.12
CA ILE A 568 13.30 25.30 11.59
C ILE A 568 12.65 24.04 12.19
N GLY A 569 11.65 23.45 11.52
CA GLY A 569 11.02 22.20 11.94
C GLY A 569 11.64 20.91 11.38
N SER A 570 12.71 20.98 10.57
CA SER A 570 13.30 19.79 9.94
C SER A 570 14.02 18.91 10.97
N GLY A 571 14.05 17.59 10.72
CA GLY A 571 14.71 16.64 11.62
C GLY A 571 16.19 16.96 11.84
N GLU A 572 16.91 17.33 10.79
CA GLU A 572 18.34 17.70 10.87
C GLU A 572 18.58 18.94 11.74
N GLN A 573 17.77 19.99 11.60
CA GLN A 573 17.92 21.21 12.40
C GLN A 573 17.54 20.97 13.87
N LYS A 574 16.53 20.16 14.12
CA LYS A 574 16.17 19.71 15.48
C LYS A 574 17.30 18.97 16.16
N VAL A 575 17.94 18.04 15.46
CA VAL A 575 19.12 17.30 15.96
C VAL A 575 20.29 18.28 16.22
N LYS A 576 20.53 19.22 15.31
CA LYS A 576 21.57 20.24 15.48
C LYS A 576 21.33 21.09 16.74
N VAL A 577 20.12 21.61 16.92
CA VAL A 577 19.74 22.41 18.10
C VAL A 577 19.81 21.58 19.40
N TYR A 578 19.44 20.31 19.37
CA TYR A 578 19.63 19.42 20.52
C TYR A 578 21.10 19.39 20.96
N HIS A 579 22.03 19.16 20.02
CA HIS A 579 23.46 19.07 20.34
C HIS A 579 24.08 20.44 20.67
N GLU A 580 23.72 21.50 19.97
CA GLU A 580 24.39 22.81 20.14
C GLU A 580 23.83 23.65 21.28
N VAL A 581 22.56 23.44 21.65
CA VAL A 581 21.82 24.26 22.63
C VAL A 581 21.33 23.44 23.81
N PHE A 582 20.41 22.49 23.60
CA PHE A 582 19.75 21.82 24.73
C PHE A 582 20.71 20.95 25.54
N SER A 583 21.65 20.27 24.89
CA SER A 583 22.64 19.43 25.56
C SER A 583 23.65 20.22 26.43
N LYS A 584 23.67 21.55 26.31
CA LYS A 584 24.51 22.43 27.14
C LYS A 584 23.78 22.97 28.38
N LEU A 585 22.46 22.82 28.46
CA LEU A 585 21.68 23.20 29.64
C LEU A 585 22.02 22.28 30.81
N PRO A 586 21.84 22.69 32.09
CA PRO A 586 22.06 21.79 33.21
C PRO A 586 21.10 20.60 33.20
N VAL A 587 21.58 19.44 33.66
CA VAL A 587 20.73 18.28 33.97
C VAL A 587 19.86 18.64 35.16
N LYS A 588 18.56 18.36 35.07
CA LYS A 588 17.59 18.54 36.14
C LYS A 588 17.53 17.27 36.99
N LYS A 589 17.89 17.40 38.27
CA LYS A 589 17.84 16.31 39.24
C LYS A 589 16.40 15.88 39.50
N GLY A 590 16.16 14.57 39.58
CA GLY A 590 14.85 13.96 39.77
C GLY A 590 13.98 13.87 38.51
N THR A 591 14.41 14.38 37.35
CA THR A 591 13.64 14.29 36.11
C THR A 591 13.88 12.96 35.39
N VAL A 592 12.79 12.24 35.07
CA VAL A 592 12.81 10.93 34.41
C VAL A 592 12.00 10.99 33.11
N VAL A 593 12.62 10.58 31.99
CA VAL A 593 11.92 10.44 30.71
C VAL A 593 11.62 8.97 30.46
N PHE A 594 10.33 8.66 30.38
CA PHE A 594 9.80 7.34 30.06
C PHE A 594 9.34 7.26 28.60
N GLU A 595 9.63 6.14 27.95
CA GLU A 595 9.12 5.83 26.63
C GLU A 595 8.88 4.33 26.47
N SER A 596 7.71 3.94 25.95
CA SER A 596 7.40 2.55 25.62
C SER A 596 7.06 2.41 24.14
N HIS A 597 7.70 1.45 23.47
CA HIS A 597 7.57 1.17 22.04
C HIS A 597 7.64 2.42 21.15
N MET A 598 8.70 3.22 21.34
CA MET A 598 8.92 4.48 20.63
C MET A 598 7.81 5.52 20.84
N GLY A 599 7.17 5.50 22.02
CA GLY A 599 6.12 6.42 22.43
C GLY A 599 4.73 6.03 21.93
N LYS A 600 4.55 4.85 21.35
CA LYS A 600 3.24 4.45 20.80
C LYS A 600 2.23 4.09 21.89
N GLN A 601 2.68 3.79 23.10
CA GLN A 601 1.82 3.27 24.17
C GLN A 601 2.36 3.62 25.56
N TYR A 602 1.46 3.65 26.55
CA TYR A 602 1.77 3.59 27.98
C TYR A 602 1.63 2.13 28.42
N SER A 603 2.75 1.39 28.46
CA SER A 603 2.76 -0.05 28.73
C SER A 603 4.17 -0.55 29.06
N ASP A 604 4.26 -1.86 29.31
CA ASP A 604 5.52 -2.61 29.42
C ASP A 604 6.36 -2.23 30.65
N SER A 605 7.64 -2.63 30.69
CA SER A 605 8.50 -2.42 31.86
C SER A 605 8.66 -0.94 32.26
N PRO A 606 8.71 0.04 31.32
CA PRO A 606 8.71 1.46 31.69
C PRO A 606 7.46 1.89 32.48
N LYS A 607 6.28 1.34 32.16
CA LYS A 607 5.04 1.59 32.92
C LYS A 607 5.15 1.04 34.34
N ALA A 608 5.57 -0.20 34.49
CA ALA A 608 5.70 -0.82 35.82
C ALA A 608 6.69 -0.09 36.72
N ILE A 609 7.83 0.38 36.18
CA ILE A 609 8.79 1.20 36.93
C ILE A 609 8.15 2.54 37.35
N TYR A 610 7.42 3.20 36.45
CA TYR A 610 6.73 4.45 36.76
C TYR A 610 5.67 4.26 37.85
N GLU A 611 4.84 3.23 37.75
CA GLU A 611 3.79 2.95 38.73
C GLU A 611 4.37 2.61 40.11
N GLU A 612 5.49 1.89 40.14
CA GLU A 612 6.21 1.62 41.39
C GLU A 612 6.80 2.89 42.02
N LEU A 613 7.35 3.82 41.22
CA LEU A 613 7.82 5.12 41.71
C LEU A 613 6.68 5.94 42.34
N VAL A 614 5.50 5.93 41.70
CA VAL A 614 4.30 6.58 42.23
C VAL A 614 3.87 5.91 43.54
N ARG A 615 3.82 4.58 43.56
CA ARG A 615 3.41 3.78 44.73
C ARG A 615 4.29 4.02 45.96
N GLN A 616 5.59 4.15 45.77
CA GLN A 616 6.54 4.42 46.86
C GLN A 616 6.58 5.91 47.29
N GLY A 617 5.88 6.81 46.59
CA GLY A 617 5.91 8.24 46.88
C GLY A 617 7.29 8.88 46.67
N ALA A 618 8.10 8.33 45.77
CA ALA A 618 9.44 8.86 45.51
C ALA A 618 9.36 10.31 44.95
N PRO A 619 10.29 11.22 45.29
CA PRO A 619 10.30 12.56 44.72
C PRO A 619 10.91 12.55 43.30
N PHE A 620 10.07 12.60 42.26
CA PHE A 620 10.52 12.66 40.85
C PHE A 620 9.60 13.52 39.96
N GLU A 621 10.14 13.99 38.83
CA GLU A 621 9.39 14.65 37.75
C GLU A 621 9.28 13.68 36.56
N ALA A 622 8.08 13.14 36.32
CA ALA A 622 7.83 12.21 35.22
C ALA A 622 7.49 12.91 33.91
N ILE A 623 8.25 12.58 32.87
CA ILE A 623 7.97 12.99 31.49
C ILE A 623 7.75 11.75 30.64
N TRP A 624 6.56 11.60 30.06
CA TRP A 624 6.25 10.51 29.15
C TRP A 624 6.28 10.98 27.70
N SER A 625 7.01 10.26 26.85
CA SER A 625 6.97 10.52 25.41
C SER A 625 5.82 9.78 24.74
N TYR A 626 5.05 10.49 23.91
CA TYR A 626 4.01 9.88 23.07
C TYR A 626 4.23 10.17 21.58
N ALA A 627 3.84 9.22 20.74
CA ALA A 627 3.81 9.30 19.29
C ALA A 627 2.36 9.27 18.78
N GLY A 628 2.10 9.86 17.61
CA GLY A 628 0.76 9.89 17.01
C GLY A 628 0.02 11.24 17.13
N ALA A 629 -1.27 11.21 16.84
CA ALA A 629 -2.12 12.40 16.79
C ALA A 629 -2.61 12.83 18.19
N LYS A 630 -2.95 11.88 19.06
CA LYS A 630 -3.44 12.11 20.43
C LYS A 630 -2.79 11.10 21.38
N PRO A 631 -2.40 11.49 22.61
CA PRO A 631 -2.01 10.55 23.65
C PRO A 631 -3.26 9.85 24.20
N THR A 632 -3.20 8.53 24.38
CA THR A 632 -4.30 7.70 24.92
C THR A 632 -3.77 6.77 26.00
N GLY A 633 -4.47 6.66 27.13
CA GLY A 633 -4.12 5.75 28.23
C GLY A 633 -2.90 6.16 29.06
N PHE A 634 -2.40 7.39 28.91
CA PHE A 634 -1.31 7.92 29.75
C PHE A 634 -1.87 8.54 31.04
N PRO A 635 -1.11 8.50 32.16
CA PRO A 635 -1.52 9.06 33.45
C PRO A 635 -1.66 10.59 33.39
N GLU A 636 -2.72 11.13 34.00
CA GLU A 636 -3.04 12.57 34.00
C GLU A 636 -1.97 13.43 34.69
N GLN A 637 -1.36 12.88 35.74
CA GLN A 637 -0.32 13.53 36.54
C GLN A 637 1.06 13.58 35.85
N ALA A 638 1.26 12.87 34.73
CA ALA A 638 2.53 12.89 34.02
C ALA A 638 2.62 14.01 32.97
N THR A 639 3.80 14.60 32.82
CA THR A 639 4.03 15.56 31.73
C THR A 639 4.17 14.82 30.40
N LEU A 640 3.24 15.05 29.47
CA LEU A 640 3.27 14.41 28.15
C LEU A 640 4.02 15.25 27.12
N VAL A 641 5.01 14.67 26.46
CA VAL A 641 5.76 15.32 25.39
C VAL A 641 5.66 14.53 24.09
N LYS A 642 5.27 15.22 23.01
CA LYS A 642 5.20 14.59 21.69
C LYS A 642 6.61 14.25 21.19
N ARG A 643 6.86 13.00 20.80
CA ARG A 643 8.14 12.54 20.25
C ARG A 643 8.56 13.44 19.08
N TRP A 644 9.85 13.83 19.06
CA TRP A 644 10.43 14.82 18.14
C TRP A 644 9.93 16.27 18.24
N SER A 645 9.15 16.63 19.26
CA SER A 645 8.87 18.04 19.59
C SER A 645 10.10 18.71 20.23
N TRP A 646 10.12 20.05 20.28
CA TRP A 646 11.16 20.78 20.99
C TRP A 646 11.18 20.46 22.49
N GLN A 647 10.00 20.25 23.08
CA GLN A 647 9.86 19.83 24.48
C GLN A 647 10.47 18.45 24.70
N TYR A 648 10.25 17.50 23.79
CA TYR A 648 10.86 16.17 23.84
C TYR A 648 12.38 16.23 23.77
N LEU A 649 12.94 17.00 22.83
CA LEU A 649 14.39 17.15 22.69
C LEU A 649 15.02 17.79 23.93
N ARG A 650 14.36 18.82 24.48
CA ARG A 650 14.79 19.47 25.72
C ARG A 650 14.69 18.52 26.91
N ALA A 651 13.60 17.76 27.03
CA ALA A 651 13.40 16.79 28.11
C ALA A 651 14.51 15.74 28.11
N LEU A 652 14.79 15.11 26.96
CA LEU A 652 15.89 14.15 26.85
C LEU A 652 17.25 14.78 27.20
N ALA A 653 17.50 16.00 26.73
CA ALA A 653 18.77 16.68 27.00
C ALA A 653 18.96 17.05 28.48
N GLN A 654 17.89 17.25 29.25
CA GLN A 654 17.96 17.70 30.65
C GLN A 654 17.63 16.61 31.68
N ALA A 655 17.10 15.46 31.27
CA ALA A 655 16.72 14.40 32.19
C ALA A 655 17.92 13.76 32.90
N GLU A 656 17.75 13.45 34.18
CA GLU A 656 18.71 12.64 34.94
C GLU A 656 18.59 11.17 34.55
N TYR A 657 17.37 10.69 34.25
CA TYR A 657 17.11 9.30 33.89
C TYR A 657 16.37 9.16 32.56
N TRP A 658 16.84 8.23 31.73
CA TRP A 658 16.17 7.74 30.53
C TRP A 658 15.72 6.30 30.78
N VAL A 659 14.44 6.00 30.60
CA VAL A 659 13.86 4.66 30.78
C VAL A 659 13.04 4.30 29.54
N ASP A 660 13.47 3.27 28.80
CA ASP A 660 12.69 2.75 27.66
C ASP A 660 12.90 1.25 27.42
N ASN A 661 12.17 0.68 26.45
CA ASN A 661 12.17 -0.75 26.11
C ASN A 661 12.57 -1.10 24.65
N GLN A 662 12.90 -0.13 23.79
CA GLN A 662 13.29 -0.37 22.39
C GLN A 662 14.47 0.49 21.91
N GLY A 663 14.53 1.74 22.33
CA GLY A 663 15.62 2.66 22.09
C GLY A 663 15.15 4.09 21.78
N PHE A 664 15.75 5.06 22.46
CA PHE A 664 15.66 6.46 22.05
C PHE A 664 16.36 6.70 20.69
N PRO A 665 15.96 7.74 19.92
CA PRO A 665 16.49 7.98 18.58
C PRO A 665 18.01 8.02 18.53
N LEU A 666 18.59 7.28 17.57
CA LEU A 666 20.04 7.11 17.43
C LEU A 666 20.77 8.43 17.14
N ALA A 667 20.09 9.41 16.54
CA ALA A 667 20.65 10.71 16.21
C ALA A 667 20.89 11.62 17.45
N LEU A 668 20.36 11.25 18.62
CA LEU A 668 20.49 12.03 19.85
C LEU A 668 21.56 11.40 20.75
N THR A 669 22.52 12.21 21.18
CA THR A 669 23.61 11.76 22.05
C THR A 669 23.14 11.81 23.50
N LYS A 670 23.34 10.72 24.25
CA LYS A 670 23.14 10.69 25.69
C LYS A 670 24.22 11.53 26.37
N ARG A 671 23.85 12.32 27.36
CA ARG A 671 24.82 13.13 28.12
C ARG A 671 25.48 12.30 29.23
N PRO A 672 26.73 12.62 29.62
CA PRO A 672 27.40 11.92 30.71
C PRO A 672 26.64 11.96 32.05
N GLY A 673 25.90 13.05 32.34
CA GLY A 673 25.11 13.19 33.58
C GLY A 673 23.73 12.55 33.54
N THR A 674 23.39 11.80 32.48
CA THR A 674 22.13 11.09 32.32
C THR A 674 22.38 9.58 32.42
N THR A 675 21.62 8.90 33.28
CA THR A 675 21.60 7.45 33.44
C THR A 675 20.52 6.84 32.55
N TYR A 676 20.89 5.90 31.69
CA TYR A 676 20.00 5.23 30.74
C TYR A 676 19.79 3.78 31.14
N ILE A 677 18.56 3.50 31.56
CA ILE A 677 18.03 2.18 31.92
C ILE A 677 17.25 1.64 30.73
N GLN A 678 17.84 0.69 30.00
CA GLN A 678 17.20 -0.02 28.91
C GLN A 678 16.55 -1.30 29.43
N THR A 679 15.23 -1.35 29.38
CA THR A 679 14.44 -2.49 29.88
C THR A 679 14.31 -3.61 28.87
N TRP A 680 14.52 -3.32 27.58
CA TRP A 680 14.21 -4.23 26.47
C TRP A 680 12.76 -4.72 26.51
N HIS A 681 12.37 -5.60 25.59
CA HIS A 681 10.95 -5.95 25.39
C HIS A 681 10.69 -7.46 25.29
N GLY A 682 11.63 -8.29 25.75
CA GLY A 682 11.46 -9.74 25.83
C GLY A 682 12.73 -10.54 25.55
N SER A 683 12.78 -11.76 26.08
CA SER A 683 13.88 -12.70 25.88
C SER A 683 14.02 -13.16 24.44
N ALA A 684 15.24 -13.47 24.04
CA ALA A 684 15.54 -13.80 22.66
C ALA A 684 15.28 -15.28 22.33
N LEU A 685 14.25 -15.55 21.53
CA LEU A 685 14.20 -16.77 20.72
C LEU A 685 15.00 -16.60 19.43
N LYS A 686 14.88 -15.43 18.79
CA LYS A 686 15.48 -15.10 17.48
C LYS A 686 16.85 -14.45 17.69
N ARG A 687 17.75 -14.60 16.72
CA ARG A 687 19.05 -13.91 16.76
C ARG A 687 18.86 -12.38 16.67
N MET A 688 19.47 -11.67 17.62
CA MET A 688 19.32 -10.21 17.80
C MET A 688 20.65 -9.47 17.67
N GLY A 689 20.58 -8.18 17.37
CA GLY A 689 21.76 -7.30 17.30
C GLY A 689 22.75 -7.75 16.23
N PHE A 690 24.02 -7.86 16.60
CA PHE A 690 25.10 -8.34 15.73
C PHE A 690 25.03 -9.83 15.40
N HIS A 691 24.13 -10.60 16.02
CA HIS A 691 23.87 -11.97 15.61
C HIS A 691 22.86 -12.08 14.46
N GLU A 692 22.08 -11.02 14.20
CA GLU A 692 21.12 -10.97 13.10
C GLU A 692 21.85 -10.95 11.74
N PRO A 693 21.49 -11.81 10.77
CA PRO A 693 22.14 -11.86 9.44
C PRO A 693 22.15 -10.52 8.71
N ARG A 694 21.05 -9.76 8.78
CA ARG A 694 20.94 -8.42 8.16
C ARG A 694 21.97 -7.45 8.75
N THR A 695 22.12 -7.42 10.08
CA THR A 695 23.11 -6.57 10.76
C THR A 695 24.53 -7.00 10.44
N LYS A 696 24.80 -8.31 10.36
CA LYS A 696 26.11 -8.83 9.92
C LYS A 696 26.46 -8.42 8.48
N ALA A 697 25.48 -8.38 7.59
CA ALA A 697 25.65 -8.00 6.20
C ALA A 697 25.82 -6.49 5.98
N GLN A 698 25.58 -5.64 6.99
CA GLN A 698 25.79 -4.20 6.89
C GLN A 698 27.28 -3.84 6.87
N GLY A 699 27.64 -2.80 6.10
CA GLY A 699 29.01 -2.27 6.09
C GLY A 699 29.45 -1.69 7.44
N LYS A 700 30.77 -1.60 7.66
CA LYS A 700 31.39 -1.19 8.93
C LYS A 700 30.82 0.10 9.52
N THR A 701 30.61 1.14 8.69
CA THR A 701 30.03 2.42 9.14
C THR A 701 28.64 2.28 9.76
N ALA A 702 27.80 1.39 9.24
CA ALA A 702 26.47 1.15 9.79
C ALA A 702 26.53 0.35 11.10
N GLN A 703 27.43 -0.65 11.17
CA GLN A 703 27.71 -1.40 12.40
C GLN A 703 28.26 -0.48 13.51
N ASP A 704 29.18 0.44 13.19
CA ASP A 704 29.73 1.39 14.16
C ASP A 704 28.66 2.36 14.70
N ARG A 705 27.73 2.80 13.85
CA ARG A 705 26.58 3.62 14.29
C ARG A 705 25.66 2.83 15.23
N PHE A 706 25.45 1.55 14.95
CA PHE A 706 24.65 0.68 15.79
C PHE A 706 25.34 0.41 17.14
N GLN A 707 26.65 0.13 17.14
CA GLN A 707 27.44 -0.01 18.37
C GLN A 707 27.34 1.24 19.25
N LYS A 708 27.56 2.43 18.67
CA LYS A 708 27.41 3.71 19.38
C LYS A 708 26.04 3.91 20.02
N ALA A 709 24.99 3.32 19.47
CA ALA A 709 23.66 3.42 20.05
C ALA A 709 23.49 2.53 21.27
N VAL A 710 24.06 1.31 21.21
CA VAL A 710 24.08 0.33 22.29
C VAL A 710 24.98 0.79 23.44
N ASP A 711 26.12 1.40 23.13
CA ASP A 711 27.07 1.94 24.13
C ASP A 711 26.46 3.06 25.00
N ARG A 712 25.27 3.56 24.66
CA ARG A 712 24.54 4.52 25.49
C ARG A 712 23.86 3.87 26.70
N PHE A 713 23.65 2.55 26.69
CA PHE A 713 22.99 1.86 27.79
C PHE A 713 23.94 1.80 28.99
N ASP A 714 23.59 2.51 30.07
CA ASP A 714 24.32 2.38 31.34
C ASP A 714 23.87 1.12 32.08
N HIS A 715 22.58 0.78 31.93
CA HIS A 715 21.97 -0.42 32.48
C HIS A 715 21.07 -1.11 31.47
N PHE A 716 21.11 -2.43 31.43
CA PHE A 716 20.29 -3.28 30.56
C PHE A 716 19.68 -4.43 31.36
N LEU A 717 18.36 -4.53 31.38
CA LEU A 717 17.66 -5.56 32.15
C LEU A 717 17.75 -6.91 31.43
N ILE A 718 18.00 -7.95 32.23
CA ILE A 718 17.99 -9.35 31.80
C ILE A 718 17.14 -10.18 32.76
N ARG A 719 16.45 -11.19 32.22
CA ARG A 719 15.53 -12.02 33.02
C ARG A 719 16.10 -13.38 33.41
N SER A 720 17.12 -13.85 32.69
CA SER A 720 17.76 -15.14 32.94
C SER A 720 19.17 -15.20 32.35
N GLU A 721 19.93 -16.22 32.71
CA GLU A 721 21.24 -16.49 32.09
C GLU A 721 21.14 -16.83 30.60
N HIS A 722 19.97 -17.21 30.10
CA HIS A 722 19.72 -17.28 28.66
C HIS A 722 19.90 -15.91 27.98
N ASP A 723 19.37 -14.83 28.56
CA ASP A 723 19.53 -13.49 28.01
C ASP A 723 20.99 -13.02 28.03
N VAL A 724 21.78 -13.45 29.02
CA VAL A 724 23.23 -13.22 29.06
C VAL A 724 23.92 -13.90 27.87
N ARG A 725 23.57 -15.17 27.61
CA ARG A 725 24.16 -15.92 26.49
C ARG A 725 23.69 -15.43 25.11
N THR A 726 22.54 -14.78 25.04
CA THR A 726 21.89 -14.41 23.77
C THR A 726 21.85 -12.89 23.54
N LEU A 727 20.99 -12.15 24.24
CA LEU A 727 20.82 -10.70 24.09
C LEU A 727 22.10 -9.94 24.39
N ALA A 728 22.73 -10.21 25.54
CA ALA A 728 23.94 -9.48 25.93
C ALA A 728 25.09 -9.71 24.94
N LYS A 729 25.34 -10.96 24.53
CA LYS A 729 26.32 -11.26 23.48
C LYS A 729 25.93 -10.67 22.13
N GLY A 730 24.66 -10.78 21.74
CA GLY A 730 24.14 -10.26 20.47
C GLY A 730 24.29 -8.74 20.34
N PHE A 731 24.15 -8.00 21.45
CA PHE A 731 24.39 -6.56 21.49
C PHE A 731 25.81 -6.18 21.92
N ARG A 732 26.68 -7.15 22.23
CA ARG A 732 28.05 -6.93 22.76
C ARG A 732 28.07 -6.08 24.04
N LEU A 733 27.09 -6.31 24.91
CA LEU A 733 27.00 -5.66 26.22
C LEU A 733 28.09 -6.20 27.16
N ARG A 734 28.62 -5.31 28.00
CA ARG A 734 29.55 -5.65 29.07
C ARG A 734 28.76 -6.14 30.29
N ASP A 735 29.30 -7.09 31.05
CA ASP A 735 28.58 -7.68 32.18
C ASP A 735 28.17 -6.64 33.24
N GLU A 736 29.00 -5.62 33.46
CA GLU A 736 28.73 -4.49 34.38
C GLU A 736 27.48 -3.66 34.03
N VAL A 737 27.03 -3.71 32.77
CA VAL A 737 25.80 -3.03 32.31
C VAL A 737 24.56 -3.85 32.65
N LEU A 738 24.69 -5.16 32.88
CA LEU A 738 23.55 -6.06 33.01
C LEU A 738 22.90 -5.96 34.40
N LEU A 739 21.56 -5.85 34.43
CA LEU A 739 20.74 -5.90 35.63
C LEU A 739 19.95 -7.20 35.67
N ARG A 740 20.38 -8.11 36.55
CA ARG A 740 19.76 -9.42 36.84
C ARG A 740 18.56 -9.24 37.77
N THR A 741 17.49 -8.66 37.24
CA THR A 741 16.31 -8.27 38.01
C THR A 741 15.02 -8.96 37.59
N GLY A 742 14.97 -9.57 36.40
CA GLY A 742 13.69 -9.87 35.76
C GLY A 742 13.14 -8.63 35.04
N TYR A 743 11.98 -8.77 34.41
CA TYR A 743 11.30 -7.64 33.78
C TYR A 743 10.20 -7.07 34.69
N PRO A 744 10.22 -5.74 34.97
CA PRO A 744 9.18 -5.06 35.75
C PRO A 744 7.75 -5.34 35.29
N ARG A 745 7.51 -5.51 33.97
CA ARG A 745 6.17 -5.84 33.46
C ARG A 745 5.65 -7.19 33.96
N ASN A 746 6.53 -8.12 34.34
CA ASN A 746 6.13 -9.46 34.78
C ASN A 746 5.80 -9.51 36.27
N ASP A 747 6.07 -8.45 37.04
CA ASP A 747 5.81 -8.47 38.48
C ASP A 747 4.33 -8.76 38.76
N ALA A 748 3.43 -8.17 37.98
CA ALA A 748 1.99 -8.44 38.06
C ALA A 748 1.61 -9.89 37.71
N LEU A 749 2.38 -10.57 36.85
CA LEU A 749 2.13 -11.97 36.50
C LEU A 749 2.56 -12.90 37.63
N VAL A 750 3.70 -12.62 38.28
CA VAL A 750 4.16 -13.36 39.46
C VAL A 750 3.14 -13.23 40.60
N GLU A 751 2.65 -12.01 40.85
CA GLU A 751 1.64 -11.78 41.88
C GLU A 751 0.31 -12.47 41.55
N ALA A 752 -0.11 -12.47 40.28
CA ALA A 752 -1.31 -13.19 39.85
C ALA A 752 -1.18 -14.70 40.09
N HIS A 753 -0.03 -15.30 39.74
CA HIS A 753 0.25 -16.71 40.00
C HIS A 753 0.25 -17.03 41.51
N ARG A 754 0.90 -16.19 42.33
CA ARG A 754 0.91 -16.36 43.80
C ARG A 754 -0.48 -16.28 44.40
N ALA A 755 -1.29 -15.31 43.97
CA ALA A 755 -2.65 -15.15 44.45
C ALA A 755 -3.51 -16.38 44.09
N GLU A 756 -3.41 -16.87 42.85
CA GLU A 756 -4.10 -18.08 42.38
C GLU A 756 -3.67 -19.33 43.16
N ALA A 757 -2.38 -19.51 43.42
CA ALA A 757 -1.88 -20.62 44.22
C ALA A 757 -2.36 -20.58 45.68
N GLN A 758 -2.62 -19.39 46.23
CA GLN A 758 -3.11 -19.21 47.61
C GLN A 758 -4.63 -19.38 47.73
N SER A 759 -5.40 -18.86 46.78
CA SER A 759 -6.87 -18.93 46.79
C SER A 759 -7.41 -20.26 46.25
N GLY A 760 -6.68 -20.93 45.35
CA GLY A 760 -7.19 -22.03 44.54
C GLY A 760 -8.20 -21.59 43.47
N GLU A 761 -8.47 -20.28 43.35
CA GLU A 761 -9.46 -19.70 42.45
C GLU A 761 -8.86 -18.56 41.63
N ARG A 762 -9.25 -18.50 40.36
CA ARG A 762 -8.80 -17.45 39.43
C ARG A 762 -9.81 -16.30 39.40
N VAL A 763 -9.42 -15.15 39.96
CA VAL A 763 -10.24 -13.94 39.90
C VAL A 763 -10.11 -13.29 38.53
N ARG A 764 -11.23 -13.19 37.80
CA ARG A 764 -11.30 -12.46 36.53
C ARG A 764 -11.27 -10.95 36.81
N GLY A 765 -10.22 -10.28 36.37
CA GLY A 765 -10.06 -8.84 36.55
C GLY A 765 -11.11 -8.01 35.78
N PRO A 766 -11.18 -6.68 36.00
CA PRO A 766 -12.16 -5.80 35.36
C PRO A 766 -12.11 -5.80 33.83
N LEU A 767 -10.96 -6.16 33.25
CA LEU A 767 -10.78 -6.33 31.81
C LEU A 767 -11.69 -7.42 31.23
N ALA A 768 -12.04 -8.45 31.99
CA ALA A 768 -12.95 -9.50 31.52
C ALA A 768 -14.34 -8.93 31.21
N ALA A 769 -14.85 -8.10 32.12
CA ALA A 769 -16.13 -7.42 31.95
C ALA A 769 -16.08 -6.37 30.84
N GLU A 770 -14.97 -5.61 30.71
CA GLU A 770 -14.76 -4.67 29.60
C GLU A 770 -14.81 -5.37 28.23
N LEU A 771 -14.26 -6.58 28.14
CA LEU A 771 -14.25 -7.39 26.93
C LEU A 771 -15.53 -8.20 26.71
N GLY A 772 -16.49 -8.15 27.63
CA GLY A 772 -17.74 -8.91 27.56
C GLY A 772 -17.54 -10.43 27.61
N ILE A 773 -16.51 -10.89 28.31
CA ILE A 773 -16.22 -12.32 28.46
C ILE A 773 -17.24 -12.93 29.42
N ASP A 774 -17.82 -14.05 29.00
CA ASP A 774 -18.70 -14.88 29.83
C ASP A 774 -17.90 -15.46 31.02
N PRO A 775 -18.32 -15.22 32.27
CA PRO A 775 -17.58 -15.68 33.45
C PRO A 775 -17.43 -17.21 33.55
N ASP A 776 -18.33 -17.97 32.91
CA ASP A 776 -18.30 -19.44 32.94
C ASP A 776 -17.35 -20.04 31.89
N LYS A 777 -16.85 -19.22 30.95
CA LYS A 777 -15.96 -19.67 29.88
C LYS A 777 -14.49 -19.47 30.21
N ARG A 778 -13.66 -20.38 29.72
CA ARG A 778 -12.20 -20.23 29.74
C ARG A 778 -11.75 -19.28 28.64
N VAL A 779 -10.70 -18.53 28.87
CA VAL A 779 -10.14 -17.55 27.95
C VAL A 779 -8.85 -18.10 27.33
N LEU A 780 -8.81 -18.22 26.00
CA LEU A 780 -7.58 -18.52 25.28
C LEU A 780 -7.06 -17.26 24.61
N LEU A 781 -5.78 -16.95 24.78
CA LEU A 781 -5.13 -15.86 24.07
C LEU A 781 -4.37 -16.40 22.88
N TYR A 782 -4.77 -16.04 21.66
CA TYR A 782 -4.00 -16.29 20.45
C TYR A 782 -3.12 -15.09 20.11
N ALA A 783 -1.81 -15.25 20.24
CA ALA A 783 -0.81 -14.20 20.03
C ALA A 783 0.31 -14.66 19.07
N PRO A 784 0.05 -14.70 17.74
CA PRO A 784 1.04 -15.11 16.75
C PRO A 784 2.08 -14.02 16.47
N THR A 785 3.27 -14.42 16.02
CA THR A 785 4.29 -13.50 15.55
C THR A 785 3.85 -12.81 14.24
N PHE A 786 4.26 -11.56 14.00
CA PHE A 786 4.06 -10.93 12.69
C PHE A 786 4.86 -11.64 11.58
N ARG A 787 4.31 -11.64 10.37
CA ARG A 787 5.00 -12.06 9.15
C ARG A 787 5.43 -10.83 8.36
N ALA A 788 6.56 -10.92 7.67
CA ALA A 788 7.07 -9.84 6.85
C ALA A 788 7.72 -10.38 5.58
N SER A 789 7.47 -9.70 4.47
CA SER A 789 8.05 -10.02 3.18
C SER A 789 9.57 -9.78 3.16
N ALA A 790 10.26 -10.28 2.14
CA ALA A 790 11.73 -10.20 2.03
C ALA A 790 12.28 -8.75 2.12
N ASP A 791 11.48 -7.76 1.70
CA ASP A 791 11.79 -6.32 1.76
C ASP A 791 11.57 -5.69 3.16
N GLY A 792 11.03 -6.44 4.13
CA GLY A 792 10.73 -5.99 5.48
C GLY A 792 9.35 -5.37 5.68
N THR A 793 8.48 -5.41 4.67
CA THR A 793 7.08 -4.98 4.79
C THR A 793 6.30 -6.01 5.61
N VAL A 794 5.54 -5.56 6.62
CA VAL A 794 4.68 -6.44 7.42
C VAL A 794 3.51 -6.92 6.56
N GLU A 795 3.31 -8.23 6.50
CA GLU A 795 2.23 -8.86 5.76
C GLU A 795 0.91 -8.76 6.55
N GLY A 796 -0.20 -8.66 5.82
CA GLY A 796 -1.54 -8.69 6.42
C GLY A 796 -1.74 -9.99 7.20
N PHE A 797 -2.42 -9.91 8.34
CA PHE A 797 -2.74 -11.10 9.11
C PHE A 797 -3.97 -11.78 8.52
N GLU A 798 -3.83 -13.06 8.18
CA GLU A 798 -4.91 -13.96 7.86
C GLU A 798 -4.89 -15.12 8.86
N PHE A 799 -6.07 -15.61 9.25
CA PHE A 799 -6.13 -16.74 10.16
C PHE A 799 -5.63 -18.00 9.44
N PRO A 800 -4.71 -18.77 10.06
CA PRO A 800 -4.25 -20.03 9.47
C PRO A 800 -5.22 -21.20 9.74
N PHE A 801 -6.41 -20.92 10.26
CA PHE A 801 -7.48 -21.86 10.57
C PHE A 801 -8.84 -21.15 10.45
N ASP A 802 -9.92 -21.91 10.37
CA ASP A 802 -11.27 -21.36 10.33
C ASP A 802 -11.73 -20.91 11.73
N VAL A 803 -11.95 -19.60 11.88
CA VAL A 803 -12.39 -19.00 13.15
C VAL A 803 -13.86 -19.25 13.47
N GLU A 804 -14.70 -19.47 12.46
CA GLU A 804 -16.09 -19.85 12.65
C GLU A 804 -16.16 -21.30 13.13
N GLU A 805 -15.34 -22.18 12.55
CA GLU A 805 -15.20 -23.56 13.03
C GLU A 805 -14.72 -23.60 14.49
N PHE A 806 -13.74 -22.77 14.86
CA PHE A 806 -13.33 -22.62 16.26
C PHE A 806 -14.51 -22.21 17.15
N ALA A 807 -15.25 -21.17 16.74
CA ALA A 807 -16.36 -20.65 17.51
C ALA A 807 -17.49 -21.68 17.67
N ASP A 808 -17.75 -22.50 16.66
CA ASP A 808 -18.81 -23.50 16.68
C ASP A 808 -18.41 -24.75 17.49
N ARG A 809 -17.16 -25.21 17.37
CA ARG A 809 -16.69 -26.42 18.09
C ARG A 809 -16.31 -26.16 19.54
N LEU A 810 -15.78 -24.98 19.84
CA LEU A 810 -15.09 -24.68 21.10
C LEU A 810 -15.65 -23.47 21.83
N GLY A 811 -16.49 -22.66 21.17
CA GLY A 811 -17.02 -21.40 21.72
C GLY A 811 -17.96 -21.54 22.92
N ASP A 812 -18.49 -22.74 23.19
CA ASP A 812 -19.27 -23.03 24.39
C ASP A 812 -18.39 -23.17 25.64
N ARG A 813 -17.13 -23.58 25.47
CA ARG A 813 -16.15 -23.79 26.54
C ARG A 813 -15.13 -22.66 26.64
N PHE A 814 -14.82 -22.02 25.51
CA PHE A 814 -13.73 -21.07 25.40
C PHE A 814 -14.14 -19.76 24.72
N THR A 815 -13.61 -18.64 25.19
CA THR A 815 -13.54 -17.37 24.47
C THR A 815 -12.12 -17.17 23.94
N LEU A 816 -11.96 -16.98 22.64
CA LEU A 816 -10.66 -16.75 22.00
C LEU A 816 -10.38 -15.25 21.85
N LEU A 817 -9.37 -14.77 22.57
CA LEU A 817 -8.84 -13.43 22.40
C LEU A 817 -7.76 -13.45 21.32
N VAL A 818 -7.92 -12.67 20.26
CA VAL A 818 -6.95 -12.59 19.17
C VAL A 818 -6.14 -11.32 19.30
N ARG A 819 -4.82 -11.48 19.46
CA ARG A 819 -3.86 -10.38 19.57
C ARG A 819 -2.81 -10.46 18.46
N THR A 820 -3.08 -9.76 17.37
CA THR A 820 -2.10 -9.59 16.30
C THR A 820 -1.13 -8.45 16.59
N HIS A 821 -0.09 -8.34 15.77
CA HIS A 821 0.84 -7.22 15.85
C HIS A 821 0.10 -5.87 15.62
N TYR A 822 0.49 -4.80 16.30
CA TYR A 822 -0.20 -3.51 16.24
C TYR A 822 -0.24 -2.82 14.85
N LEU A 823 0.50 -3.34 13.87
CA LEU A 823 0.44 -2.90 12.46
C LEU A 823 -0.60 -3.67 11.65
N ASN A 824 -1.06 -4.80 12.17
CA ASN A 824 -2.10 -5.61 11.59
C ASN A 824 -3.45 -5.20 12.19
N SER A 825 -4.51 -5.47 11.44
CA SER A 825 -5.88 -5.35 11.87
C SER A 825 -6.55 -6.68 11.59
N VAL A 826 -7.39 -7.13 12.50
CA VAL A 826 -8.21 -8.32 12.30
C VAL A 826 -9.63 -7.87 11.95
N SER A 827 -10.23 -8.55 10.99
CA SER A 827 -11.67 -8.46 10.77
C SER A 827 -12.29 -9.80 11.13
N LEU A 828 -13.09 -9.81 12.20
CA LEU A 828 -13.81 -11.01 12.64
C LEU A 828 -15.20 -11.04 11.98
N PRO A 829 -15.65 -12.19 11.47
CA PRO A 829 -17.03 -12.36 11.02
C PRO A 829 -18.04 -12.02 12.13
N PRO A 830 -19.18 -11.37 11.83
CA PRO A 830 -20.26 -11.19 12.80
C PRO A 830 -20.71 -12.51 13.49
N SER A 831 -20.64 -13.65 12.79
CA SER A 831 -21.00 -14.97 13.32
C SER A 831 -20.23 -15.37 14.59
N VAL A 832 -18.99 -14.91 14.77
CA VAL A 832 -18.15 -15.29 15.93
C VAL A 832 -18.27 -14.35 17.13
N ALA A 833 -19.18 -13.37 17.08
CA ALA A 833 -19.37 -12.38 18.14
C ALA A 833 -19.57 -13.04 19.52
N GLY A 834 -18.86 -12.52 20.54
CA GLY A 834 -18.88 -13.04 21.91
C GLY A 834 -18.05 -14.32 22.13
N ARG A 835 -17.69 -15.05 21.07
CA ARG A 835 -16.85 -16.27 21.14
C ARG A 835 -15.40 -15.99 20.73
N VAL A 836 -15.18 -15.05 19.81
CA VAL A 836 -13.85 -14.59 19.40
C VAL A 836 -13.81 -13.06 19.51
N VAL A 837 -12.76 -12.52 20.14
CA VAL A 837 -12.65 -11.09 20.44
C VAL A 837 -11.29 -10.57 19.95
N ASP A 838 -11.29 -9.54 19.10
CA ASP A 838 -10.06 -8.86 18.69
C ASP A 838 -9.57 -7.92 19.80
N VAL A 839 -8.43 -8.27 20.40
CA VAL A 839 -7.77 -7.48 21.45
C VAL A 839 -6.46 -6.85 20.94
N SER A 840 -6.22 -6.81 19.63
CA SER A 840 -5.00 -6.25 19.03
C SER A 840 -4.81 -4.74 19.33
N ARG A 841 -5.89 -4.03 19.67
CA ARG A 841 -5.86 -2.61 20.10
C ARG A 841 -5.51 -2.42 21.58
N HIS A 842 -5.56 -3.48 22.40
CA HIS A 842 -5.08 -3.42 23.78
C HIS A 842 -3.56 -3.39 23.76
N HIS A 843 -2.99 -2.20 23.94
CA HIS A 843 -1.56 -1.97 23.81
C HIS A 843 -0.73 -2.73 24.86
N ASP A 844 -1.11 -2.69 26.13
CA ASP A 844 -0.47 -3.48 27.18
C ASP A 844 -0.90 -4.95 27.08
N ILE A 845 0.07 -5.87 27.05
CA ILE A 845 -0.21 -7.32 26.96
C ILE A 845 -0.36 -7.96 28.33
N THR A 846 0.26 -7.39 29.35
CA THR A 846 0.35 -7.97 30.69
C THR A 846 -1.04 -8.31 31.26
N PRO A 847 -2.05 -7.42 31.18
CA PRO A 847 -3.39 -7.75 31.67
C PRO A 847 -4.08 -8.87 30.89
N LEU A 848 -3.81 -8.99 29.57
CA LEU A 848 -4.35 -10.08 28.76
C LEU A 848 -3.70 -11.42 29.09
N LEU A 849 -2.39 -11.44 29.37
CA LEU A 849 -1.69 -12.64 29.84
C LEU A 849 -2.28 -13.10 31.18
N ALA A 850 -2.44 -12.19 32.13
CA ALA A 850 -3.03 -12.50 33.43
C ALA A 850 -4.50 -12.98 33.32
N LEU A 851 -5.25 -12.46 32.35
CA LEU A 851 -6.64 -12.85 32.08
C LEU A 851 -6.76 -14.24 31.43
N ALA A 852 -5.81 -14.63 30.58
CA ALA A 852 -5.91 -15.84 29.77
C ALA A 852 -5.62 -17.13 30.55
N ASP A 853 -6.45 -18.15 30.35
CA ASP A 853 -6.29 -19.50 30.88
C ASP A 853 -5.29 -20.34 30.13
N GLY A 854 -5.13 -20.08 28.84
CA GLY A 854 -4.07 -20.66 28.01
C GLY A 854 -3.61 -19.70 26.94
N LEU A 855 -2.38 -19.90 26.46
CA LEU A 855 -1.78 -19.14 25.38
C LEU A 855 -1.62 -20.02 24.15
N ILE A 856 -2.19 -19.60 23.03
CA ILE A 856 -1.86 -20.11 21.69
C ILE A 856 -0.86 -19.14 21.07
N THR A 857 0.33 -19.60 20.73
CA THR A 857 1.36 -18.77 20.10
C THR A 857 2.17 -19.59 19.10
N ASP A 858 3.20 -18.99 18.52
CA ASP A 858 4.16 -19.64 17.64
C ASP A 858 5.58 -19.46 18.22
N TYR A 859 6.49 -18.87 17.45
CA TYR A 859 7.84 -18.50 17.86
C TYR A 859 7.92 -17.06 18.38
N SER A 860 6.99 -16.70 19.27
CA SER A 860 6.91 -15.38 19.91
C SER A 860 7.62 -15.36 21.25
N SER A 861 8.26 -14.24 21.61
CA SER A 861 8.88 -14.07 22.93
C SER A 861 7.87 -14.01 24.08
N VAL A 862 6.58 -13.85 23.78
CA VAL A 862 5.51 -13.81 24.80
C VAL A 862 5.42 -15.11 25.61
N MET A 863 5.84 -16.24 25.03
CA MET A 863 5.89 -17.53 25.74
C MET A 863 6.75 -17.47 27.01
N PHE A 864 7.85 -16.69 26.99
CA PHE A 864 8.70 -16.51 28.16
C PHE A 864 8.02 -15.69 29.26
N ASP A 865 7.18 -14.72 28.90
CA ASP A 865 6.40 -13.93 29.86
C ASP A 865 5.26 -14.76 30.45
N TYR A 866 4.54 -15.50 29.60
CA TYR A 866 3.38 -16.30 30.01
C TYR A 866 3.75 -17.50 30.88
N ALA A 867 4.95 -18.09 30.68
CA ALA A 867 5.45 -19.18 31.51
C ALA A 867 5.49 -18.86 33.02
N VAL A 868 5.58 -17.57 33.39
CA VAL A 868 5.55 -17.11 34.79
C VAL A 868 4.24 -17.47 35.49
N LEU A 869 3.14 -17.63 34.74
CA LEU A 869 1.83 -17.96 35.29
C LEU A 869 1.66 -19.46 35.56
N ASP A 870 2.56 -20.30 35.05
CA ASP A 870 2.44 -21.76 35.02
C ASP A 870 1.09 -22.24 34.44
N ARG A 871 0.75 -21.73 33.27
CA ARG A 871 -0.51 -22.04 32.56
C ARG A 871 -0.25 -22.73 31.22
N PRO A 872 -1.22 -23.51 30.69
CA PRO A 872 -1.10 -24.19 29.41
C PRO A 872 -0.68 -23.28 28.25
N MET A 873 0.25 -23.77 27.43
CA MET A 873 0.71 -23.13 26.20
C MET A 873 0.56 -24.09 25.04
N LEU A 874 0.04 -23.62 23.90
CA LEU A 874 -0.11 -24.37 22.66
C LEU A 874 0.68 -23.65 21.56
N PHE A 875 1.53 -24.36 20.84
CA PHE A 875 2.42 -23.78 19.83
C PHE A 875 1.93 -24.14 18.42
N PHE A 876 1.20 -23.23 17.78
CA PHE A 876 0.73 -23.40 16.40
C PHE A 876 1.77 -22.91 15.39
N ALA A 877 2.63 -23.82 14.95
CA ALA A 877 3.82 -23.57 14.15
C ALA A 877 3.65 -24.04 12.69
N TYR A 878 2.54 -23.66 12.05
CA TYR A 878 2.13 -24.09 10.71
C TYR A 878 3.14 -23.77 9.59
N ASP A 879 3.96 -22.74 9.76
CA ASP A 879 4.96 -22.29 8.79
C ASP A 879 6.40 -22.36 9.33
N TYR A 880 6.65 -23.20 10.35
CA TYR A 880 7.94 -23.26 11.04
C TYR A 880 9.12 -23.54 10.12
N GLU A 881 8.99 -24.47 9.17
CA GLU A 881 10.08 -24.83 8.26
C GLU A 881 10.51 -23.61 7.44
N LYS A 882 9.56 -22.96 6.76
CA LYS A 882 9.78 -21.73 6.01
C LYS A 882 10.34 -20.62 6.90
N TYR A 883 9.76 -20.43 8.09
CA TYR A 883 10.17 -19.35 8.98
C TYR A 883 11.60 -19.53 9.53
N SER A 884 11.95 -20.76 9.90
CA SER A 884 13.26 -21.10 10.46
C SER A 884 14.41 -20.90 9.46
N THR A 885 14.15 -21.14 8.17
CA THR A 885 15.12 -20.97 7.08
C THR A 885 15.17 -19.55 6.53
N ASP A 886 14.05 -18.82 6.47
CA ASP A 886 13.97 -17.50 5.82
C ASP A 886 14.23 -16.32 6.76
N ILE A 887 14.03 -16.45 8.08
CA ILE A 887 13.97 -15.27 8.97
C ILE A 887 14.82 -15.46 10.25
N ARG A 888 15.92 -14.70 10.31
CA ARG A 888 16.80 -14.42 11.47
C ARG A 888 17.54 -15.60 12.11
N GLY A 889 17.07 -16.84 11.97
CA GLY A 889 17.55 -18.00 12.73
C GLY A 889 17.21 -17.88 14.23
N THR A 890 16.99 -19.01 14.89
CA THR A 890 16.72 -19.09 16.35
C THR A 890 17.99 -19.40 17.15
N TYR A 891 17.95 -19.16 18.46
CA TYR A 891 19.02 -19.55 19.38
C TYR A 891 18.91 -21.01 19.86
N PHE A 892 17.71 -21.59 19.78
CA PHE A 892 17.44 -23.01 20.03
C PHE A 892 16.25 -23.47 19.18
N ASP A 893 16.07 -24.79 19.03
CA ASP A 893 14.92 -25.36 18.35
C ASP A 893 13.69 -25.36 19.27
N LEU A 894 12.62 -24.68 18.85
CA LEU A 894 11.37 -24.61 19.61
C LEU A 894 10.75 -26.01 19.79
N LYS A 895 10.88 -26.91 18.81
CA LYS A 895 10.32 -28.27 18.88
C LYS A 895 10.93 -29.10 20.02
N GLU A 896 12.17 -28.82 20.40
CA GLU A 896 12.88 -29.55 21.44
C GLU A 896 12.59 -29.02 22.86
N LYS A 897 12.28 -27.72 22.98
CA LYS A 897 12.19 -27.02 24.27
C LYS A 897 10.81 -26.45 24.59
N ALA A 898 9.81 -26.67 23.74
CA ALA A 898 8.48 -26.09 23.95
C ALA A 898 7.84 -26.58 25.26
N PRO A 899 7.33 -25.68 26.11
CA PRO A 899 6.62 -26.01 27.35
C PRO A 899 5.16 -26.44 27.12
N GLY A 900 4.86 -27.03 25.95
CA GLY A 900 3.53 -27.36 25.48
C GLY A 900 3.55 -28.05 24.11
N PRO A 901 2.43 -28.58 23.62
CA PRO A 901 2.39 -29.25 22.32
C PRO A 901 2.69 -28.27 21.18
N VAL A 902 3.50 -28.74 20.23
CA VAL A 902 3.80 -28.05 18.97
C VAL A 902 3.03 -28.72 17.85
N VAL A 903 2.13 -27.99 17.23
CA VAL A 903 1.20 -28.46 16.20
C VAL A 903 1.39 -27.66 14.91
N ALA A 904 1.16 -28.29 13.76
CA ALA A 904 1.39 -27.71 12.44
C ALA A 904 0.11 -27.51 11.62
N THR A 905 -0.97 -28.22 11.95
CA THR A 905 -2.25 -28.13 11.21
C THR A 905 -3.38 -27.55 12.05
N ALA A 906 -4.39 -26.99 11.38
CA ALA A 906 -5.59 -26.47 12.04
C ALA A 906 -6.31 -27.58 12.85
N ASP A 907 -6.41 -28.79 12.29
CA ASP A 907 -7.03 -29.93 12.97
C ASP A 907 -6.29 -30.33 14.25
N GLU A 908 -4.95 -30.39 14.20
CA GLU A 908 -4.12 -30.66 15.38
C GLU A 908 -4.29 -29.57 16.44
N LEU A 909 -4.42 -28.30 16.03
CA LEU A 909 -4.70 -27.19 16.95
C LEU A 909 -6.08 -27.36 17.61
N MET A 910 -7.13 -27.63 16.84
CA MET A 910 -8.47 -27.85 17.38
C MET A 910 -8.51 -29.05 18.34
N GLN A 911 -7.77 -30.12 18.02
CA GLN A 911 -7.66 -31.29 18.89
C GLN A 911 -6.90 -30.96 20.19
N ALA A 912 -5.80 -30.23 20.10
CA ALA A 912 -5.03 -29.80 21.27
C ALA A 912 -5.83 -28.88 22.19
N VAL A 913 -6.65 -27.98 21.63
CA VAL A 913 -7.58 -27.15 22.42
C VAL A 913 -8.74 -27.98 22.99
N SER A 914 -9.24 -28.98 22.26
CA SER A 914 -10.28 -29.88 22.78
C SER A 914 -9.80 -30.65 24.02
N ALA A 915 -8.55 -31.13 23.97
CA ALA A 915 -7.83 -31.86 25.02
C ALA A 915 -7.03 -30.94 25.97
N PHE A 916 -7.50 -29.69 26.17
CA PHE A 916 -6.78 -28.68 26.94
C PHE A 916 -6.35 -29.13 28.34
N ASP A 917 -7.22 -29.81 29.08
CA ASP A 917 -6.95 -30.28 30.46
C ASP A 917 -5.91 -31.40 30.48
N GLU A 918 -5.92 -32.29 29.49
CA GLU A 918 -4.91 -33.34 29.35
C GLU A 918 -3.54 -32.76 28.97
N ALA A 919 -3.54 -31.76 28.08
CA ALA A 919 -2.33 -31.03 27.70
C ALA A 919 -1.74 -30.26 28.89
N ASP A 920 -2.58 -29.68 29.74
CA ASP A 920 -2.14 -29.01 30.97
C ASP A 920 -1.32 -29.96 31.86
N ALA A 921 -1.93 -31.10 32.23
CA ALA A 921 -1.30 -32.09 33.10
C ALA A 921 -0.03 -32.70 32.48
N LYS A 922 -0.07 -33.02 31.18
CA LYS A 922 1.05 -33.67 30.47
C LYS A 922 2.31 -32.79 30.42
N TYR A 923 2.15 -31.47 30.32
CA TYR A 923 3.27 -30.54 30.12
C TYR A 923 3.68 -29.76 31.37
N ALA A 924 3.11 -30.06 32.55
CA ALA A 924 3.44 -29.37 33.80
C ALA A 924 4.96 -29.35 34.11
N GLU A 925 5.63 -30.51 34.09
CA GLU A 925 7.09 -30.57 34.32
C GLU A 925 7.89 -29.81 33.24
N ALA A 926 7.41 -29.81 31.99
CA ALA A 926 8.07 -29.07 30.92
C ALA A 926 7.95 -27.56 31.11
N ARG A 927 6.80 -27.07 31.60
CA ARG A 927 6.62 -25.66 31.99
C ARG A 927 7.52 -25.27 33.15
N GLU A 928 7.62 -26.10 34.18
CA GLU A 928 8.51 -25.85 35.32
C GLU A 928 9.98 -25.74 34.89
N ARG A 929 10.47 -26.69 34.09
CA ARG A 929 11.84 -26.64 33.53
C ARG A 929 12.06 -25.40 32.66
N PHE A 930 11.07 -25.03 31.85
CA PHE A 930 11.14 -23.85 31.00
C PHE A 930 11.21 -22.56 31.82
N LEU A 931 10.38 -22.42 32.86
CA LEU A 931 10.42 -21.27 33.76
C LEU A 931 11.75 -21.19 34.51
N ALA A 932 12.29 -22.32 34.98
CA ALA A 932 13.59 -22.36 35.63
C ALA A 932 14.73 -21.91 34.69
N GLU A 933 14.70 -22.32 33.42
CA GLU A 933 15.74 -21.93 32.43
C GLU A 933 15.60 -20.46 31.99
N PHE A 934 14.37 -19.98 31.78
CA PHE A 934 14.13 -18.71 31.09
C PHE A 934 13.63 -17.57 31.97
N GLY A 935 13.16 -17.83 33.19
CA GLY A 935 12.55 -16.85 34.11
C GLY A 935 13.25 -16.71 35.48
N GLU A 936 14.49 -17.18 35.60
CA GLU A 936 15.28 -17.22 36.86
C GLU A 936 15.22 -15.95 37.74
N TYR A 937 15.15 -14.77 37.13
CA TYR A 937 15.14 -13.49 37.84
C TYR A 937 13.75 -12.85 37.99
N ASP A 938 12.68 -13.42 37.42
CA ASP A 938 11.30 -12.90 37.57
C ASP A 938 10.72 -13.28 38.94
N ARG A 939 10.97 -12.45 39.96
CA ARG A 939 10.60 -12.72 41.37
C ARG A 939 9.41 -11.91 41.89
N GLY A 940 8.77 -11.10 41.04
CA GLY A 940 7.67 -10.23 41.46
C GLY A 940 8.12 -8.94 42.12
N ASP A 941 9.40 -8.60 42.04
CA ASP A 941 9.99 -7.42 42.69
C ASP A 941 10.96 -6.64 41.80
N ALA A 942 10.94 -6.86 40.48
CA ALA A 942 11.86 -6.25 39.54
C ALA A 942 11.72 -4.72 39.53
N ALA A 943 10.48 -4.21 39.43
CA ALA A 943 10.19 -2.77 39.47
C ALA A 943 10.70 -2.15 40.77
N ARG A 944 10.39 -2.78 41.91
CA ARG A 944 10.81 -2.33 43.25
C ARG A 944 12.34 -2.24 43.36
N ARG A 945 13.06 -3.27 42.92
CA ARG A 945 14.54 -3.31 42.94
C ARG A 945 15.16 -2.25 42.04
N ILE A 946 14.57 -1.95 40.89
CA ILE A 946 15.00 -0.84 40.02
C ILE A 946 14.77 0.50 40.71
N VAL A 947 13.61 0.70 41.34
CA VAL A 947 13.28 1.91 42.09
C VAL A 947 14.25 2.13 43.25
N GLU A 948 14.47 1.11 44.08
CA GLU A 948 15.40 1.16 45.21
C GLU A 948 16.83 1.49 44.75
N LYS A 949 17.29 0.84 43.67
CA LYS A 949 18.67 1.03 43.17
C LYS A 949 18.96 2.43 42.64
N PHE A 950 18.01 3.07 41.97
CA PHE A 950 18.28 4.32 41.23
C PHE A 950 17.56 5.56 41.79
N PHE A 951 16.44 5.37 42.46
CA PHE A 951 15.53 6.48 42.81
C PHE A 951 15.36 6.68 44.31
N THR A 952 15.73 5.70 45.14
CA THR A 952 15.85 5.92 46.59
C THR A 952 17.28 6.36 46.92
N ARG A 953 17.45 7.58 47.46
CA ARG A 953 18.73 7.97 48.04
C ARG A 953 18.85 7.34 49.41
N SER A 954 19.87 6.51 49.63
CA SER A 954 20.44 6.34 50.97
C SER A 954 20.71 7.73 51.54
N GLY A 955 20.18 8.01 52.72
CA GLY A 955 20.22 9.32 53.35
C GLY A 955 21.62 9.94 53.34
N LYS A 956 21.67 11.20 52.94
CA LYS A 956 22.59 12.19 53.53
C LYS A 956 21.75 13.31 54.07
#